data_AF-A0A1H6FET2-F1
#
_entry.id   AF-A0A1H6FET2-F1
#
_cell.length_a   1.000
_cell.length_b   1.000
_cell.length_c   1.000
_cell.angle_alpha   90.00
_cell.angle_beta   90.00
_cell.angle_gamma   90.00
#
_symmetry.space_group_name_H-M   'P 1'
#
loop_
_entity.id
_entity.type
_entity.pdbx_description
1 polymer ?
#
loop_
_entity_poly.entity_id
_entity_poly.type
_entity_poly.pdbx_seq_one_letter_code
_entity_poly.pdbx_strand_id
1 'polypeptide(L)'
;MLDCKNTSLICPENDLESYTIIEIAKQYGIDTHIVAGDWGITLEQSLQKIEINTLNSQLLIIELPAENSTLETLSHAGKQVHLIDHHQYANEDNPVQASSLEQFAQKIGHTLTQKQWHIAINDRDYLPGLSAAGVSFSDMKALREQELEIQGKTALMQEARQVLSDYRREFDDLHLFHVPKKYAKVMLEAAQTPTEESYKKAAAGRMPVELPNILILYFGENKQDICQIEFAGNAKHRQWLTPLRQKSQYSQDFTLWQGGNQYGCFFGAIPKHTGSAVDALVDELLSHALQTGRPLRHYHCNFYLPLDIFLDEELATEKFDNPLPEPDAPDINYSQIQSATDKDKKDEQQDTDQQAWLYFLPQIRHFLIPHQQDTPTMQQQAIQHWRIFPQQMCLHLGHPTQSQPLTFAVSELSLYRYFNALHLLAIQVQMEDLPKNSSLCRDDQSWWHDLFYQDDISHLQKRQLAHCLRFSKLVRVIYPSFGEQLQEKKIDELRLEEAGNINIAFRFNDNADLLQNLGQYNRLLNIWLQKFFQPKSWRKIEKKLPQRLQQIRDDRMFINVAYGLSGQVPDTDYSKQQSLRLLGLAGYVDAVSDTWQKANDYAYDEQFTRQQIQQDSLQRWQDTGTYALCCNYANAHLGYGYFFNNVIAPIHIPHIYGRMAILALFYQKTLRHYNRRISFATDKLTEQEKSRQPYEGFRTLRQEFINFTNKYWFHEISSQIQGIELFNKQTTALGLEREYDLIKDEMERADEYSDMLQNRIFSKRSDIFTKAAGGFAIASVVAAVLALWPLNAYEFHVSLVVAALALIYFGSLFFKKDYS
;
A
#
# COMPACT_ATOMS: atom_id res chain seq x y z
N MET A 1 -54.29 21.59 -3.03
CA MET A 1 -54.69 21.02 -1.74
C MET A 1 -56.02 20.31 -1.95
N LEU A 2 -56.18 19.12 -1.40
CA LEU A 2 -57.41 18.32 -1.47
C LEU A 2 -58.43 18.82 -0.45
N ASP A 3 -59.72 18.61 -0.74
CA ASP A 3 -60.79 18.80 0.23
C ASP A 3 -60.88 17.58 1.14
N CYS A 4 -60.42 17.72 2.38
CA CYS A 4 -60.37 16.63 3.37
C CYS A 4 -61.73 15.96 3.60
N LYS A 5 -62.86 16.68 3.46
CA LYS A 5 -64.21 16.13 3.68
C LYS A 5 -64.69 15.23 2.55
N ASN A 6 -64.07 15.33 1.37
CA ASN A 6 -64.38 14.54 0.18
C ASN A 6 -63.19 13.65 -0.21
N THR A 7 -62.35 13.31 0.76
CA THR A 7 -61.18 12.46 0.59
C THR A 7 -61.29 11.24 1.49
N SER A 8 -60.99 10.05 0.95
CA SER A 8 -60.74 8.85 1.74
C SER A 8 -59.25 8.50 1.68
N LEU A 9 -58.71 8.03 2.79
CA LEU A 9 -57.34 7.58 2.96
C LEU A 9 -57.33 6.06 3.09
N ILE A 10 -56.48 5.38 2.33
CA ILE A 10 -56.16 3.96 2.50
C ILE A 10 -54.67 3.91 2.87
N CYS A 11 -54.39 3.44 4.08
CA CYS A 11 -53.04 3.46 4.65
C CYS A 11 -52.81 2.17 5.46
N PRO A 12 -51.64 1.53 5.35
CA PRO A 12 -51.24 0.50 6.30
C PRO A 12 -51.01 1.12 7.69
N GLU A 13 -50.99 0.31 8.74
CA GLU A 13 -50.54 0.72 10.09
C GLU A 13 -49.43 -0.25 10.53
N ASN A 14 -48.26 -0.07 9.93
CA ASN A 14 -47.14 -1.00 10.03
C ASN A 14 -45.83 -0.35 10.51
N ASP A 15 -45.76 0.98 10.55
CA ASP A 15 -44.60 1.76 11.00
C ASP A 15 -45.01 3.11 11.62
N LEU A 16 -44.03 3.87 12.12
CA LEU A 16 -44.28 5.16 12.75
C LEU A 16 -44.74 6.23 11.77
N GLU A 17 -44.32 6.17 10.50
CA GLU A 17 -44.71 7.14 9.49
C GLU A 17 -46.20 7.02 9.16
N SER A 18 -46.63 5.81 8.80
CA SER A 18 -48.02 5.48 8.50
C SER A 18 -48.96 5.76 9.68
N TYR A 19 -48.56 5.40 10.90
CA TYR A 19 -49.30 5.76 12.12
C TYR A 19 -49.47 7.28 12.26
N THR A 20 -48.42 8.05 11.96
CA THR A 20 -48.46 9.52 12.04
C THR A 20 -49.38 10.12 10.97
N ILE A 21 -49.38 9.58 9.75
CA ILE A 21 -50.28 9.97 8.67
C ILE A 21 -51.74 9.74 9.09
N ILE A 22 -52.05 8.57 9.65
CA ILE A 22 -53.39 8.21 10.15
C ILE A 22 -53.86 9.20 11.23
N GLU A 23 -53.00 9.54 12.19
CA GLU A 23 -53.34 10.49 13.26
C GLU A 23 -53.62 11.90 12.72
N ILE A 24 -52.84 12.39 11.75
CA ILE A 24 -53.11 13.66 11.08
C ILE A 24 -54.43 13.57 10.30
N ALA A 25 -54.67 12.48 9.56
CA ALA A 25 -55.89 12.30 8.78
C ALA A 25 -57.16 12.37 9.65
N LYS A 26 -57.14 11.72 10.82
CA LYS A 26 -58.22 11.79 11.83
C LYS A 26 -58.44 13.21 12.33
N GLN A 27 -57.37 13.99 12.59
CA GLN A 27 -57.49 15.39 13.04
C GLN A 27 -58.21 16.28 12.02
N TYR A 28 -58.02 16.02 10.72
CA TYR A 28 -58.67 16.75 9.63
C TYR A 28 -60.01 16.15 9.21
N GLY A 29 -60.48 15.08 9.87
CA GLY A 29 -61.74 14.41 9.56
C GLY A 29 -61.76 13.68 8.21
N ILE A 30 -60.61 13.20 7.74
CA ILE A 30 -60.50 12.40 6.52
C ILE A 30 -61.04 10.98 6.80
N ASP A 31 -61.85 10.46 5.88
CA ASP A 31 -62.39 9.10 5.96
C ASP A 31 -61.25 8.07 5.81
N THR A 32 -60.83 7.46 6.91
CA THR A 32 -59.58 6.68 6.97
C THR A 32 -59.84 5.18 7.09
N HIS A 33 -59.31 4.42 6.15
CA HIS A 33 -59.37 2.96 6.06
C HIS A 33 -58.00 2.38 6.34
N ILE A 34 -57.84 1.79 7.53
CA ILE A 34 -56.59 1.17 7.96
C ILE A 34 -56.51 -0.26 7.43
N VAL A 35 -55.40 -0.60 6.80
CA VAL A 35 -55.17 -1.95 6.26
C VAL A 35 -54.13 -2.69 7.09
N ALA A 36 -54.50 -3.86 7.60
CA ALA A 36 -53.55 -4.75 8.28
C ALA A 36 -52.75 -5.58 7.26
N GLY A 37 -51.43 -5.50 7.32
CA GLY A 37 -50.50 -6.24 6.46
C GLY A 37 -49.04 -6.05 6.85
N ASP A 38 -48.20 -6.99 6.43
CA ASP A 38 -46.74 -6.81 6.47
C ASP A 38 -46.28 -5.86 5.35
N TRP A 39 -45.02 -5.44 5.40
CA TRP A 39 -44.39 -4.60 4.39
C TRP A 39 -44.54 -5.20 2.99
N GLY A 40 -44.99 -4.39 2.02
CA GLY A 40 -45.25 -4.82 0.64
C GLY A 40 -46.67 -5.35 0.37
N ILE A 41 -47.63 -5.15 1.28
CA ILE A 41 -49.05 -5.35 1.00
C ILE A 41 -49.49 -4.47 -0.18
N THR A 42 -50.25 -5.07 -1.10
CA THR A 42 -50.69 -4.40 -2.33
C THR A 42 -52.06 -3.73 -2.16
N LEU A 43 -52.36 -2.76 -3.01
CA LEU A 43 -53.67 -2.12 -3.03
C LEU A 43 -54.77 -3.13 -3.36
N GLU A 44 -54.51 -4.08 -4.25
CA GLU A 44 -55.41 -5.16 -4.66
C GLU A 44 -55.86 -5.97 -3.45
N GLN A 45 -54.90 -6.39 -2.62
CA GLN A 45 -55.17 -7.16 -1.40
C GLN A 45 -55.96 -6.34 -0.39
N SER A 46 -55.67 -5.04 -0.31
CA SER A 46 -56.33 -4.10 0.59
C SER A 46 -57.80 -3.90 0.23
N LEU A 47 -58.09 -3.71 -1.06
CA LEU A 47 -59.44 -3.44 -1.56
C LEU A 47 -60.39 -4.62 -1.44
N GLN A 48 -59.91 -5.86 -1.28
CA GLN A 48 -60.77 -7.02 -1.02
C GLN A 48 -61.63 -6.87 0.24
N LYS A 49 -61.20 -6.02 1.17
CA LYS A 49 -61.87 -5.77 2.46
C LYS A 49 -62.58 -4.43 2.53
N ILE A 50 -62.54 -3.64 1.45
CA ILE A 50 -63.06 -2.28 1.41
C ILE A 50 -64.11 -2.18 0.29
N GLU A 51 -65.32 -1.74 0.64
CA GLU A 51 -66.37 -1.52 -0.35
C GLU A 51 -66.09 -0.22 -1.13
N ILE A 52 -65.61 -0.31 -2.37
CA ILE A 52 -65.21 0.85 -3.19
C ILE A 52 -66.29 1.94 -3.29
N ASN A 53 -67.58 1.56 -3.29
CA ASN A 53 -68.70 2.49 -3.39
C ASN A 53 -68.87 3.38 -2.15
N THR A 54 -68.36 2.97 -0.99
CA THR A 54 -68.46 3.75 0.27
C THR A 54 -67.37 4.81 0.39
N LEU A 55 -66.33 4.74 -0.44
CA LEU A 55 -65.23 5.69 -0.44
C LEU A 55 -65.63 7.04 -1.05
N ASN A 56 -64.98 8.12 -0.63
CA ASN A 56 -65.15 9.44 -1.22
C ASN A 56 -64.55 9.54 -2.63
N SER A 57 -64.82 10.65 -3.32
CA SER A 57 -64.39 10.83 -4.73
C SER A 57 -62.88 11.03 -4.89
N GLN A 58 -62.17 11.51 -3.87
CA GLN A 58 -60.71 11.58 -3.84
C GLN A 58 -60.16 10.44 -2.98
N LEU A 59 -59.16 9.71 -3.48
CA LEU A 59 -58.48 8.63 -2.76
C LEU A 59 -57.01 8.95 -2.57
N LEU A 60 -56.56 9.00 -1.33
CA LEU A 60 -55.14 9.00 -0.96
C LEU A 60 -54.75 7.56 -0.62
N ILE A 61 -53.73 7.04 -1.30
CA ILE A 61 -53.24 5.67 -1.11
C ILE A 61 -51.77 5.77 -0.71
N ILE A 62 -51.43 5.29 0.50
CA ILE A 62 -50.10 5.41 1.09
C ILE A 62 -49.38 4.06 1.01
N GLU A 63 -48.26 3.99 0.30
CA GLU A 63 -47.31 2.86 0.31
C GLU A 63 -47.92 1.48 -0.01
N LEU A 64 -48.98 1.50 -0.82
CA LEU A 64 -49.63 0.31 -1.34
C LEU A 64 -49.38 0.26 -2.84
N PRO A 65 -48.38 -0.52 -3.31
CA PRO A 65 -48.17 -0.72 -4.73
C PRO A 65 -49.44 -1.27 -5.38
N ALA A 66 -49.73 -0.79 -6.59
CA ALA A 66 -50.96 -1.06 -7.31
C ALA A 66 -50.69 -1.40 -8.78
N GLU A 67 -51.40 -2.39 -9.30
CA GLU A 67 -51.45 -2.71 -10.73
C GLU A 67 -52.32 -1.69 -11.48
N ASN A 68 -51.96 -1.43 -12.75
CA ASN A 68 -52.71 -0.50 -13.60
C ASN A 68 -54.20 -0.85 -13.71
N SER A 69 -54.55 -2.14 -13.77
CA SER A 69 -55.94 -2.63 -13.81
C SER A 69 -56.75 -2.22 -12.57
N THR A 70 -56.12 -2.16 -11.41
CA THR A 70 -56.76 -1.75 -10.16
C THR A 70 -57.01 -0.26 -10.13
N LEU A 71 -56.04 0.53 -10.60
CA LEU A 71 -56.19 1.98 -10.77
C LEU A 71 -57.29 2.32 -11.78
N GLU A 72 -57.37 1.58 -12.89
CA GLU A 72 -58.45 1.70 -13.86
C GLU A 72 -59.81 1.37 -13.25
N THR A 73 -59.89 0.33 -12.42
CA THR A 73 -61.15 -0.06 -11.74
C THR A 73 -61.66 1.05 -10.83
N LEU A 74 -60.76 1.67 -10.05
CA LEU A 74 -61.10 2.80 -9.18
C LEU A 74 -61.54 4.03 -10.00
N SER A 75 -60.87 4.29 -11.12
CA SER A 75 -61.23 5.38 -12.04
C SER A 75 -62.64 5.19 -12.64
N HIS A 76 -62.98 3.97 -13.09
CA HIS A 76 -64.33 3.64 -13.59
C HIS A 76 -65.41 3.78 -12.51
N ALA A 77 -65.06 3.58 -11.24
CA ALA A 77 -65.94 3.83 -10.09
C ALA A 77 -66.04 5.32 -9.71
N GLY A 78 -65.49 6.22 -10.53
CA GLY A 78 -65.55 7.68 -10.33
C GLY A 78 -64.59 8.20 -9.27
N LYS A 79 -63.54 7.44 -8.93
CA LYS A 79 -62.56 7.81 -7.91
C LYS A 79 -61.32 8.44 -8.55
N GLN A 80 -60.87 9.57 -8.02
CA GLN A 80 -59.59 10.19 -8.37
C GLN A 80 -58.51 9.73 -7.39
N VAL A 81 -57.58 8.91 -7.88
CA VAL A 81 -56.53 8.29 -7.06
C VAL A 81 -55.27 9.15 -7.03
N HIS A 82 -54.71 9.33 -5.83
CA HIS A 82 -53.41 9.92 -5.57
C HIS A 82 -52.56 8.88 -4.83
N LEU A 83 -51.62 8.27 -5.54
CA LEU A 83 -50.62 7.39 -4.96
C LEU A 83 -49.55 8.24 -4.28
N ILE A 84 -49.25 7.91 -3.03
CA ILE A 84 -48.17 8.48 -2.24
C ILE A 84 -47.26 7.32 -1.85
N ASP A 85 -46.03 7.37 -2.36
CA ASP A 85 -45.02 6.37 -2.09
C ASP A 85 -43.64 7.01 -2.29
N HIS A 86 -42.63 6.50 -1.61
CA HIS A 86 -41.23 6.89 -1.75
C HIS A 86 -40.31 5.68 -1.96
N HIS A 87 -40.85 4.46 -2.00
CA HIS A 87 -40.13 3.22 -2.29
C HIS A 87 -39.80 3.09 -3.77
N GLN A 88 -38.65 2.49 -4.08
CA GLN A 88 -38.25 2.18 -5.46
C GLN A 88 -38.68 0.76 -5.85
N TYR A 89 -39.58 0.64 -6.83
CA TYR A 89 -39.94 -0.63 -7.44
C TYR A 89 -39.05 -0.94 -8.67
N ALA A 90 -39.08 -2.19 -9.13
CA ALA A 90 -38.05 -2.78 -9.98
C ALA A 90 -37.74 -2.11 -11.34
N ASN A 91 -38.40 -1.00 -11.71
CA ASN A 91 -38.26 -0.30 -12.99
C ASN A 91 -38.20 1.25 -12.88
N GLU A 92 -37.96 1.84 -11.70
CA GLU A 92 -37.96 3.30 -11.53
C GLU A 92 -36.57 3.85 -11.15
N ASP A 93 -35.99 4.67 -12.04
CA ASP A 93 -34.63 5.23 -11.90
C ASP A 93 -34.56 6.55 -11.12
N ASN A 94 -35.69 7.15 -10.71
CA ASN A 94 -35.71 8.44 -10.03
C ASN A 94 -36.16 8.30 -8.56
N PRO A 95 -35.32 8.66 -7.58
CA PRO A 95 -35.74 8.69 -6.19
C PRO A 95 -36.74 9.84 -5.98
N VAL A 96 -37.94 9.52 -5.51
CA VAL A 96 -38.85 10.51 -4.93
C VAL A 96 -38.17 11.04 -3.66
N GLN A 97 -37.88 12.35 -3.62
CA GLN A 97 -37.09 12.98 -2.55
C GLN A 97 -37.85 13.21 -1.24
N ALA A 98 -39.17 13.01 -1.22
CA ALA A 98 -40.02 13.32 -0.06
C ALA A 98 -40.64 12.03 0.49
N SER A 99 -40.66 11.87 1.81
CA SER A 99 -41.34 10.74 2.49
C SER A 99 -42.85 10.76 2.24
N SER A 100 -43.53 9.66 2.52
CA SER A 100 -44.98 9.59 2.34
C SER A 100 -45.70 10.60 3.24
N LEU A 101 -45.19 10.86 4.44
CA LEU A 101 -45.69 11.89 5.34
C LEU A 101 -45.53 13.31 4.79
N GLU A 102 -44.38 13.62 4.17
CA GLU A 102 -44.14 14.92 3.52
C GLU A 102 -45.11 15.14 2.35
N GLN A 103 -45.27 14.13 1.50
CA GLN A 103 -46.19 14.16 0.35
C GLN A 103 -47.65 14.30 0.80
N PHE A 104 -48.06 13.52 1.80
CA PHE A 104 -49.40 13.58 2.38
C PHE A 104 -49.70 14.97 2.94
N ALA A 105 -48.79 15.52 3.77
CA ALA A 105 -48.95 16.84 4.36
C ALA A 105 -49.10 17.94 3.29
N GLN A 106 -48.31 17.87 2.20
CA GLN A 106 -48.44 18.78 1.08
C GLN A 106 -49.81 18.69 0.39
N LYS A 107 -50.35 17.47 0.18
CA LYS A 107 -51.64 17.26 -0.47
C LYS A 107 -52.80 17.87 0.31
N ILE A 108 -52.76 17.80 1.64
CA ILE A 108 -53.84 18.30 2.50
C ILE A 108 -53.58 19.71 3.07
N GLY A 109 -52.41 20.30 2.80
CA GLY A 109 -52.06 21.62 3.33
C GLY A 109 -51.68 21.63 4.81
N HIS A 110 -51.19 20.52 5.33
CA HIS A 110 -50.72 20.41 6.71
C HIS A 110 -49.27 20.88 6.84
N THR A 111 -48.98 21.71 7.85
CA THR A 111 -47.61 22.11 8.18
C THR A 111 -47.06 21.13 9.21
N LEU A 112 -46.06 20.35 8.83
CA LEU A 112 -45.42 19.38 9.71
C LEU A 112 -44.77 20.08 10.92
N THR A 113 -45.07 19.56 12.11
CA THR A 113 -44.37 19.90 13.36
C THR A 113 -42.94 19.36 13.34
N GLN A 114 -42.08 19.85 14.25
CA GLN A 114 -40.70 19.36 14.35
C GLN A 114 -40.62 17.83 14.58
N LYS A 115 -41.50 17.27 15.43
CA LYS A 115 -41.53 15.81 15.67
C LYS A 115 -41.90 15.05 14.39
N GLN A 116 -42.91 15.51 13.66
CA GLN A 116 -43.32 14.88 12.40
C GLN A 116 -42.24 15.01 11.31
N TRP A 117 -41.51 16.12 11.27
CA TRP A 117 -40.32 16.26 10.44
C TRP A 117 -39.25 15.22 10.76
N HIS A 118 -38.98 14.94 12.04
CA HIS A 118 -38.03 13.89 12.40
C HIS A 118 -38.53 12.49 12.00
N ILE A 119 -39.84 12.23 12.08
CA ILE A 119 -40.43 10.96 11.63
C ILE A 119 -40.24 10.78 10.12
N ALA A 120 -40.58 11.81 9.33
CA ALA A 120 -40.36 11.81 7.88
C ALA A 120 -38.89 11.58 7.49
N ILE A 121 -37.96 12.22 8.21
CA ILE A 121 -36.52 12.03 7.98
C ILE A 121 -36.07 10.61 8.36
N ASN A 122 -36.55 10.05 9.47
CA ASN A 122 -36.23 8.68 9.89
C ASN A 122 -36.65 7.66 8.83
N ASP A 123 -37.81 7.87 8.22
CA ASP A 123 -38.33 6.94 7.23
C ASP A 123 -37.57 7.07 5.88
N ARG A 124 -37.42 8.30 5.38
CA ARG A 124 -36.71 8.58 4.13
C ARG A 124 -35.21 8.27 4.19
N ASP A 125 -34.52 8.76 5.22
CA ASP A 125 -33.06 8.85 5.28
C ASP A 125 -32.44 8.10 6.46
N TYR A 126 -33.25 7.51 7.33
CA TYR A 126 -32.82 6.75 8.50
C TYR A 126 -31.88 7.54 9.44
N LEU A 127 -31.04 6.85 10.21
CA LEU A 127 -30.14 7.46 11.20
C LEU A 127 -29.17 8.50 10.59
N PRO A 128 -28.61 8.30 9.38
CA PRO A 128 -27.82 9.32 8.69
C PRO A 128 -28.60 10.62 8.44
N GLY A 129 -29.86 10.54 8.02
CA GLY A 129 -30.71 11.72 7.86
C GLY A 129 -30.96 12.46 9.17
N LEU A 130 -31.27 11.72 10.24
CA LEU A 130 -31.55 12.31 11.55
C LEU A 130 -30.33 13.06 12.11
N SER A 131 -29.14 12.47 11.99
CA SER A 131 -27.89 13.13 12.40
C SER A 131 -27.55 14.34 11.52
N ALA A 132 -27.74 14.26 10.20
CA ALA A 132 -27.59 15.40 9.31
C ALA A 132 -28.55 16.55 9.65
N ALA A 133 -29.76 16.24 10.12
CA ALA A 133 -30.74 17.21 10.60
C ALA A 133 -30.44 17.75 12.02
N GLY A 134 -29.42 17.22 12.71
CA GLY A 134 -29.04 17.63 14.06
C GLY A 134 -29.95 17.10 15.16
N VAL A 135 -30.69 16.01 14.91
CA VAL A 135 -31.53 15.34 15.91
C VAL A 135 -30.66 14.75 17.01
N SER A 136 -31.02 15.00 18.27
CA SER A 136 -30.26 14.51 19.43
C SER A 136 -30.28 12.98 19.51
N PHE A 137 -29.26 12.38 20.13
CA PHE A 137 -29.21 10.93 20.32
C PHE A 137 -30.41 10.40 21.12
N SER A 138 -30.88 11.15 22.13
CA SER A 138 -32.05 10.78 22.94
C SER A 138 -33.33 10.80 22.11
N ASP A 139 -33.52 11.81 21.24
CA ASP A 139 -34.70 11.90 20.39
C ASP A 139 -34.71 10.83 19.31
N MET A 140 -33.56 10.57 18.68
CA MET A 140 -33.40 9.46 17.74
C MET A 140 -33.74 8.13 18.40
N LYS A 141 -33.20 7.87 19.60
CA LYS A 141 -33.49 6.64 20.35
C LYS A 141 -34.98 6.51 20.66
N ALA A 142 -35.62 7.58 21.13
CA ALA A 142 -37.05 7.59 21.42
C ALA A 142 -37.91 7.36 20.17
N LEU A 143 -37.51 7.89 19.00
CA LEU A 143 -38.17 7.62 17.72
C LEU A 143 -38.06 6.15 17.33
N ARG A 144 -36.85 5.57 17.42
CA ARG A 144 -36.65 4.13 17.12
C ARG A 144 -37.38 3.23 18.11
N GLU A 145 -37.49 3.62 19.38
CA GLU A 145 -38.27 2.86 20.37
C GLU A 145 -39.78 2.89 20.06
N GLN A 146 -40.31 4.04 19.64
CA GLN A 146 -41.71 4.16 19.18
C GLN A 146 -41.97 3.29 17.94
N GLU A 147 -41.05 3.31 16.97
CA GLU A 147 -41.10 2.45 15.78
C GLU A 147 -41.18 0.96 16.16
N LEU A 148 -40.29 0.50 17.05
CA LEU A 148 -40.25 -0.89 17.48
C LEU A 148 -41.50 -1.31 18.28
N GLU A 149 -42.11 -0.38 19.01
CA GLU A 149 -43.35 -0.60 19.74
C GLU A 149 -44.53 -0.82 18.79
N ILE A 150 -44.67 0.05 17.77
CA ILE A 150 -45.70 -0.09 16.72
C ILE A 150 -45.53 -1.40 15.96
N GLN A 151 -44.28 -1.77 15.63
CA GLN A 151 -43.99 -3.02 14.94
C GLN A 151 -44.08 -4.28 15.84
N GLY A 152 -44.29 -4.13 17.15
CA GLY A 152 -44.30 -5.23 18.11
C GLY A 152 -42.95 -5.97 18.24
N LYS A 153 -41.83 -5.29 17.96
CA LYS A 153 -40.47 -5.88 17.91
C LYS A 153 -39.59 -5.52 19.11
N THR A 154 -40.06 -4.71 20.06
CA THR A 154 -39.27 -4.20 21.20
C THR A 154 -38.53 -5.29 21.98
N ALA A 155 -39.21 -6.36 22.39
CA ALA A 155 -38.58 -7.45 23.16
C ALA A 155 -37.51 -8.19 22.34
N LEU A 156 -37.79 -8.48 21.08
CA LEU A 156 -36.86 -9.17 20.19
C LEU A 156 -35.62 -8.32 19.89
N MET A 157 -35.78 -7.00 19.70
CA MET A 157 -34.67 -6.07 19.51
C MET A 157 -33.79 -5.97 20.77
N GLN A 158 -34.39 -5.94 21.96
CA GLN A 158 -33.63 -5.94 23.21
C GLN A 158 -32.80 -7.23 23.36
N GLU A 159 -33.39 -8.39 23.06
CA GLU A 159 -32.67 -9.67 23.04
C GLU A 159 -31.54 -9.66 22.01
N ALA A 160 -31.80 -9.20 20.77
CA ALA A 160 -30.80 -9.13 19.72
C ALA A 160 -29.60 -8.22 20.10
N ARG A 161 -29.86 -7.07 20.72
CA ARG A 161 -28.81 -6.15 21.20
C ARG A 161 -27.94 -6.76 22.30
N GLN A 162 -28.51 -7.61 23.17
CA GLN A 162 -27.76 -8.28 24.24
C GLN A 162 -26.78 -9.33 23.71
N VAL A 163 -27.16 -10.05 22.64
CA VAL A 163 -26.35 -11.12 22.05
C VAL A 163 -25.52 -10.66 20.85
N LEU A 164 -25.60 -9.38 20.47
CA LEU A 164 -24.98 -8.85 19.25
C LEU A 164 -23.47 -9.10 19.20
N SER A 165 -22.79 -8.86 20.33
CA SER A 165 -21.34 -9.08 20.46
C SER A 165 -20.94 -10.54 20.27
N ASP A 166 -21.82 -11.47 20.64
CA ASP A 166 -21.52 -12.91 20.63
C ASP A 166 -21.48 -13.47 19.19
N TYR A 167 -22.19 -12.82 18.27
CA TYR A 167 -22.23 -13.19 16.85
C TYR A 167 -21.35 -12.33 15.96
N ARG A 168 -20.81 -11.22 16.48
CA ARG A 168 -20.09 -10.24 15.68
C ARG A 168 -18.69 -10.73 15.36
N ARG A 169 -18.35 -10.68 14.08
CA ARG A 169 -17.02 -10.97 13.56
C ARG A 169 -16.52 -9.74 12.80
N GLU A 170 -15.58 -9.01 13.40
CA GLU A 170 -15.11 -7.73 12.87
C GLU A 170 -13.96 -7.91 11.88
N PHE A 171 -14.13 -7.39 10.68
CA PHE A 171 -13.08 -7.17 9.68
C PHE A 171 -13.02 -5.69 9.32
N ASP A 172 -11.91 -5.25 8.73
CA ASP A 172 -11.57 -3.84 8.51
C ASP A 172 -12.67 -3.04 7.78
N ASP A 173 -13.28 -3.61 6.73
CA ASP A 173 -14.29 -2.96 5.90
C ASP A 173 -15.68 -3.62 5.95
N LEU A 174 -15.84 -4.68 6.76
CA LEU A 174 -17.07 -5.47 6.84
C LEU A 174 -17.25 -6.18 8.18
N HIS A 175 -18.44 -6.08 8.77
CA HIS A 175 -18.84 -6.92 9.90
C HIS A 175 -19.62 -8.13 9.43
N LEU A 176 -19.20 -9.32 9.83
CA LEU A 176 -19.88 -10.58 9.53
C LEU A 176 -20.68 -11.04 10.75
N PHE A 177 -21.87 -11.60 10.50
CA PHE A 177 -22.74 -12.15 11.52
C PHE A 177 -23.27 -13.52 11.07
N HIS A 178 -23.22 -14.50 11.97
CA HIS A 178 -23.80 -15.83 11.75
C HIS A 178 -24.86 -16.10 12.83
N VAL A 179 -26.13 -15.93 12.51
CA VAL A 179 -27.17 -15.67 13.52
C VAL A 179 -28.38 -16.61 13.36
N PRO A 180 -29.02 -17.07 14.44
CA PRO A 180 -30.27 -17.83 14.33
C PRO A 180 -31.38 -17.06 13.60
N LYS A 181 -32.16 -17.75 12.75
CA LYS A 181 -33.28 -17.16 11.97
C LYS A 181 -34.26 -16.34 12.81
N LYS A 182 -34.45 -16.67 14.10
CA LYS A 182 -35.39 -15.93 14.98
C LYS A 182 -35.10 -14.42 15.07
N TYR A 183 -33.87 -13.98 14.83
CA TYR A 183 -33.50 -12.57 14.86
C TYR A 183 -33.57 -11.86 13.50
N ALA A 184 -33.99 -12.53 12.42
CA ALA A 184 -34.02 -11.96 11.08
C ALA A 184 -34.80 -10.64 10.98
N LYS A 185 -35.83 -10.45 11.81
CA LYS A 185 -36.65 -9.23 11.78
C LYS A 185 -36.00 -7.98 12.40
N VAL A 186 -34.89 -8.10 13.12
CA VAL A 186 -34.30 -7.01 13.92
C VAL A 186 -32.76 -6.94 13.86
N MET A 187 -32.08 -8.02 13.49
CA MET A 187 -30.62 -8.10 13.66
C MET A 187 -29.87 -7.11 12.76
N LEU A 188 -30.32 -6.88 11.53
CA LEU A 188 -29.69 -5.91 10.64
C LEU A 188 -29.70 -4.49 11.24
N GLU A 189 -30.86 -4.05 11.74
CA GLU A 189 -30.99 -2.77 12.45
C GLU A 189 -30.14 -2.74 13.72
N ALA A 190 -30.17 -3.82 14.52
CA ALA A 190 -29.36 -3.92 15.74
C ALA A 190 -27.87 -3.76 15.42
N ALA A 191 -27.41 -4.39 14.35
CA ALA A 191 -26.00 -4.41 13.95
C ALA A 191 -25.55 -3.11 13.28
N GLN A 192 -26.44 -2.39 12.57
CA GLN A 192 -26.16 -1.10 11.95
C GLN A 192 -26.26 0.09 12.92
N THR A 193 -26.80 -0.11 14.13
CA THR A 193 -26.95 0.97 15.10
C THR A 193 -25.56 1.57 15.46
N PRO A 194 -25.32 2.87 15.22
CA PRO A 194 -24.04 3.51 15.51
C PRO A 194 -23.84 3.67 17.01
N THR A 195 -22.58 3.84 17.43
CA THR A 195 -22.28 4.17 18.84
C THR A 195 -22.85 5.53 19.21
N GLU A 196 -23.18 5.71 20.49
CA GLU A 196 -23.65 7.01 20.99
C GLU A 196 -22.66 8.16 20.70
N GLU A 197 -21.37 7.89 20.83
CA GLU A 197 -20.31 8.85 20.55
C GLU A 197 -20.29 9.27 19.06
N SER A 198 -20.29 8.30 18.15
CA SER A 198 -20.26 8.57 16.70
C SER A 198 -21.49 9.34 16.24
N TYR A 199 -22.68 8.97 16.74
CA TYR A 199 -23.92 9.66 16.43
C TYR A 199 -23.92 11.10 16.98
N LYS A 200 -23.54 11.30 18.24
CA LYS A 200 -23.48 12.64 18.85
C LYS A 200 -22.54 13.56 18.09
N LYS A 201 -21.37 13.05 17.69
CA LYS A 201 -20.40 13.80 16.89
C LYS A 201 -20.98 14.23 15.53
N ALA A 202 -21.64 13.29 14.83
CA ALA A 202 -22.28 13.56 13.54
C ALA A 202 -23.41 14.59 13.68
N ALA A 203 -24.30 14.41 14.66
CA ALA A 203 -25.42 15.30 14.93
C ALA A 203 -24.98 16.73 15.29
N ALA A 204 -23.94 16.88 16.13
CA ALA A 204 -23.39 18.19 16.48
C ALA A 204 -22.81 18.92 15.25
N GLY A 205 -22.21 18.16 14.31
CA GLY A 205 -21.70 18.67 13.05
C GLY A 205 -22.75 18.83 11.95
N ARG A 206 -24.00 18.40 12.17
CA ARG A 206 -25.05 18.28 11.14
C ARG A 206 -24.56 17.51 9.90
N MET A 207 -23.89 16.40 10.16
CA MET A 207 -23.39 15.48 9.14
C MET A 207 -24.09 14.14 9.25
N PRO A 208 -24.25 13.39 8.14
CA PRO A 208 -24.76 12.04 8.21
C PRO A 208 -23.79 11.15 8.99
N VAL A 209 -24.32 10.42 9.97
CA VAL A 209 -23.56 9.37 10.67
C VAL A 209 -23.24 8.25 9.69
N GLU A 210 -22.02 7.75 9.71
CA GLU A 210 -21.63 6.59 8.91
C GLU A 210 -22.12 5.30 9.58
N LEU A 211 -22.78 4.45 8.79
CA LEU A 211 -23.21 3.13 9.23
C LEU A 211 -22.19 2.08 8.76
N PRO A 212 -21.89 1.06 9.58
CA PRO A 212 -20.97 0.01 9.18
C PRO A 212 -21.56 -0.84 8.04
N ASN A 213 -20.67 -1.40 7.21
CA ASN A 213 -21.05 -2.45 6.26
C ASN A 213 -21.23 -3.77 7.01
N ILE A 214 -22.30 -4.49 6.69
CA ILE A 214 -22.70 -5.70 7.40
C ILE A 214 -23.12 -6.77 6.41
N LEU A 215 -22.69 -8.01 6.65
CA LEU A 215 -23.20 -9.21 6.01
C LEU A 215 -23.67 -10.21 7.08
N ILE A 216 -24.93 -10.60 7.01
CA ILE A 216 -25.56 -11.53 7.95
C ILE A 216 -25.97 -12.79 7.21
N LEU A 217 -25.57 -13.94 7.73
CA LEU A 217 -26.08 -15.25 7.36
C LEU A 217 -26.97 -15.77 8.48
N TYR A 218 -28.24 -16.01 8.16
CA TYR A 218 -29.19 -16.57 9.09
C TYR A 218 -29.30 -18.07 8.91
N PHE A 219 -29.18 -18.83 10.00
CA PHE A 219 -29.27 -20.29 9.96
C PHE A 219 -30.54 -20.83 10.60
N GLY A 220 -30.99 -21.99 10.08
CA GLY A 220 -32.13 -22.76 10.57
C GLY A 220 -31.79 -23.60 11.81
N GLU A 221 -32.12 -24.90 11.78
CA GLU A 221 -31.81 -25.82 12.89
C GLU A 221 -30.30 -26.13 12.96
N ASN A 222 -29.64 -26.21 11.81
CA ASN A 222 -28.20 -26.42 11.70
C ASN A 222 -27.51 -25.11 11.28
N LYS A 223 -26.35 -24.80 11.88
CA LYS A 223 -25.48 -23.67 11.51
C LYS A 223 -25.12 -23.64 10.02
N GLN A 224 -25.09 -24.78 9.33
CA GLN A 224 -24.79 -24.84 7.89
C GLN A 224 -26.03 -24.62 7.00
N ASP A 225 -27.23 -24.70 7.56
CA ASP A 225 -28.49 -24.50 6.83
C ASP A 225 -28.83 -23.02 6.74
N ILE A 226 -28.18 -22.32 5.80
CA ILE A 226 -28.41 -20.90 5.58
C ILE A 226 -29.79 -20.70 4.94
N CYS A 227 -30.65 -19.97 5.62
CA CYS A 227 -32.06 -19.79 5.27
C CYS A 227 -32.42 -18.33 4.91
N GLN A 228 -31.51 -17.38 5.14
CA GLN A 228 -31.63 -15.99 4.73
C GLN A 228 -30.24 -15.34 4.75
N ILE A 229 -29.99 -14.43 3.81
CA ILE A 229 -28.76 -13.67 3.65
C ILE A 229 -29.15 -12.19 3.59
N GLU A 230 -28.46 -11.34 4.34
CA GLU A 230 -28.67 -9.89 4.30
C GLU A 230 -27.35 -9.14 4.24
N PHE A 231 -27.30 -8.13 3.39
CA PHE A 231 -26.21 -7.16 3.33
C PHE A 231 -26.78 -5.75 3.53
N ALA A 232 -26.07 -4.92 4.28
CA ALA A 232 -26.33 -3.49 4.30
C ALA A 232 -25.03 -2.68 4.40
N GLY A 233 -25.00 -1.51 3.77
CA GLY A 233 -23.81 -0.67 3.73
C GLY A 233 -24.06 0.68 3.10
N ASN A 234 -22.97 1.40 2.80
CA ASN A 234 -23.01 2.70 2.13
C ASN A 234 -23.70 2.65 0.75
N ALA A 235 -24.40 3.72 0.37
CA ALA A 235 -25.10 3.83 -0.92
C ALA A 235 -24.23 3.50 -2.16
N LYS A 236 -22.90 3.68 -2.09
CA LYS A 236 -21.96 3.31 -3.16
C LYS A 236 -22.04 1.82 -3.55
N HIS A 237 -22.51 0.95 -2.65
CA HIS A 237 -22.61 -0.48 -2.95
C HIS A 237 -23.80 -0.82 -3.88
N ARG A 238 -24.75 0.11 -4.08
CA ARG A 238 -25.87 -0.05 -5.01
C ARG A 238 -25.43 -0.35 -6.45
N GLN A 239 -24.27 0.18 -6.84
CA GLN A 239 -23.72 0.02 -8.20
C GLN A 239 -23.46 -1.45 -8.59
N TRP A 240 -23.15 -2.31 -7.62
CA TRP A 240 -22.89 -3.73 -7.86
C TRP A 240 -23.99 -4.65 -7.31
N LEU A 241 -24.78 -4.21 -6.32
CA LEU A 241 -25.96 -4.94 -5.86
C LEU A 241 -27.06 -5.01 -6.92
N THR A 242 -27.25 -3.93 -7.69
CA THR A 242 -28.32 -3.88 -8.70
C THR A 242 -28.10 -4.92 -9.82
N PRO A 243 -26.90 -4.99 -10.45
CA PRO A 243 -26.58 -6.07 -11.39
C PRO A 243 -26.66 -7.47 -10.76
N LEU A 244 -26.20 -7.63 -9.50
CA LEU A 244 -26.27 -8.90 -8.78
C LEU A 244 -27.72 -9.41 -8.69
N ARG A 245 -28.66 -8.55 -8.28
CA ARG A 245 -30.09 -8.88 -8.17
C ARG A 245 -30.70 -9.30 -9.51
N GLN A 246 -30.22 -8.73 -10.61
CA GLN A 246 -30.73 -8.98 -11.96
C GLN A 246 -30.18 -10.26 -12.61
N LYS A 247 -29.17 -10.92 -12.00
CA LYS A 247 -28.65 -12.18 -12.55
C LYS A 247 -29.72 -13.27 -12.51
N SER A 248 -30.03 -13.84 -13.68
CA SER A 248 -31.05 -14.87 -13.84
C SER A 248 -30.82 -16.08 -12.93
N GLN A 249 -29.56 -16.49 -12.74
CA GLN A 249 -29.18 -17.59 -11.85
C GLN A 249 -29.73 -17.40 -10.42
N TYR A 250 -29.61 -16.19 -9.85
CA TYR A 250 -30.05 -15.95 -8.48
C TYR A 250 -31.55 -15.73 -8.38
N SER A 251 -32.19 -15.20 -9.42
CA SER A 251 -33.65 -15.06 -9.45
C SER A 251 -34.38 -16.40 -9.42
N GLN A 252 -33.76 -17.47 -9.91
CA GLN A 252 -34.31 -18.83 -9.89
C GLN A 252 -34.17 -19.46 -8.50
N ASP A 253 -33.00 -19.31 -7.88
CA ASP A 253 -32.66 -19.94 -6.60
C ASP A 253 -33.15 -19.15 -5.37
N PHE A 254 -33.33 -17.83 -5.49
CA PHE A 254 -33.60 -16.95 -4.36
C PHE A 254 -34.82 -16.06 -4.59
N THR A 255 -35.51 -15.74 -3.49
CA THR A 255 -36.37 -14.56 -3.39
C THR A 255 -35.49 -13.40 -2.96
N LEU A 256 -35.30 -12.43 -3.86
CA LEU A 256 -34.36 -11.32 -3.69
C LEU A 256 -35.09 -10.01 -3.43
N TRP A 257 -34.53 -9.17 -2.57
CA TRP A 257 -34.95 -7.79 -2.38
C TRP A 257 -33.75 -6.87 -2.23
N GLN A 258 -33.95 -5.60 -2.53
CA GLN A 258 -32.95 -4.55 -2.41
C GLN A 258 -33.66 -3.24 -2.14
N GLY A 259 -33.02 -2.36 -1.37
CA GLY A 259 -33.52 -1.01 -1.16
C GLY A 259 -32.43 -0.09 -0.60
N GLY A 260 -32.85 1.04 -0.05
CA GLY A 260 -31.98 2.05 0.55
C GLY A 260 -32.31 3.46 0.10
N ASN A 261 -31.53 4.41 0.60
CA ASN A 261 -31.73 5.84 0.41
C ASN A 261 -30.44 6.50 -0.11
N GLN A 262 -30.32 7.82 0.02
CA GLN A 262 -29.12 8.55 -0.43
C GLN A 262 -27.85 8.23 0.38
N TYR A 263 -27.98 7.71 1.60
CA TYR A 263 -26.86 7.43 2.50
C TYR A 263 -26.49 5.94 2.57
N GLY A 264 -27.44 5.03 2.36
CA GLY A 264 -27.22 3.59 2.48
C GLY A 264 -27.98 2.74 1.47
N CYS A 265 -27.60 1.47 1.37
CA CYS A 265 -28.34 0.45 0.65
C CYS A 265 -28.35 -0.87 1.41
N PHE A 266 -29.37 -1.69 1.14
CA PHE A 266 -29.49 -3.04 1.65
C PHE A 266 -29.89 -4.01 0.55
N PHE A 267 -29.56 -5.28 0.76
CA PHE A 267 -29.89 -6.41 -0.10
C PHE A 267 -30.23 -7.60 0.78
N GLY A 268 -31.17 -8.42 0.34
CA GLY A 268 -31.37 -9.71 0.97
C GLY A 268 -31.86 -10.78 0.02
N ALA A 269 -31.65 -12.02 0.46
CA ALA A 269 -31.95 -13.22 -0.29
C ALA A 269 -32.47 -14.32 0.64
N ILE A 270 -33.57 -14.95 0.26
CA ILE A 270 -34.10 -16.17 0.89
C ILE A 270 -34.02 -17.31 -0.13
N PRO A 271 -33.33 -18.42 0.18
CA PRO A 271 -33.31 -19.61 -0.67
C PRO A 271 -34.72 -20.16 -0.92
N LYS A 272 -35.05 -20.52 -2.16
CA LYS A 272 -36.35 -21.08 -2.55
C LYS A 272 -36.43 -22.59 -2.36
N HIS A 273 -35.30 -23.29 -2.45
CA HIS A 273 -35.23 -24.74 -2.32
C HIS A 273 -33.88 -25.20 -1.75
N THR A 274 -33.84 -26.47 -1.33
CA THR A 274 -32.59 -27.15 -1.01
C THR A 274 -31.70 -27.19 -2.25
N GLY A 275 -30.41 -26.84 -2.10
CA GLY A 275 -29.46 -26.76 -3.21
C GLY A 275 -29.43 -25.41 -3.96
N SER A 276 -30.12 -24.37 -3.46
CA SER A 276 -29.90 -22.99 -3.92
C SER A 276 -28.42 -22.64 -3.82
N ALA A 277 -27.88 -21.86 -4.76
CA ALA A 277 -26.45 -21.54 -4.86
C ALA A 277 -25.95 -20.55 -3.78
N VAL A 278 -26.06 -20.92 -2.50
CA VAL A 278 -25.67 -20.11 -1.33
C VAL A 278 -24.18 -19.75 -1.38
N ASP A 279 -23.31 -20.74 -1.61
CA ASP A 279 -21.86 -20.51 -1.69
C ASP A 279 -21.51 -19.48 -2.78
N ALA A 280 -22.13 -19.59 -3.96
CA ALA A 280 -21.93 -18.66 -5.07
C ALA A 280 -22.36 -17.22 -4.72
N LEU A 281 -23.54 -17.06 -4.12
CA LEU A 281 -24.04 -15.74 -3.75
C LEU A 281 -23.20 -15.09 -2.65
N VAL A 282 -22.78 -15.86 -1.63
CA VAL A 282 -21.94 -15.35 -0.54
C VAL A 282 -20.54 -15.00 -1.04
N ASP A 283 -19.94 -15.84 -1.88
CA ASP A 283 -18.66 -15.55 -2.53
C ASP A 283 -18.72 -14.25 -3.34
N GLU A 284 -19.78 -14.05 -4.13
CA GLU A 284 -19.94 -12.83 -4.91
C GLU A 284 -20.13 -11.60 -4.02
N LEU A 285 -20.94 -11.68 -2.96
CA LEU A 285 -21.09 -10.58 -1.98
C LEU A 285 -19.74 -10.23 -1.32
N LEU A 286 -18.97 -11.23 -0.87
CA LEU A 286 -17.66 -11.02 -0.26
C LEU A 286 -16.64 -10.47 -1.26
N SER A 287 -16.69 -10.89 -2.52
CA SER A 287 -15.86 -10.36 -3.63
C SER A 287 -16.06 -8.88 -3.91
N HIS A 288 -17.21 -8.31 -3.51
CA HIS A 288 -17.48 -6.87 -3.61
C HIS A 288 -17.31 -6.14 -2.27
N ALA A 289 -17.71 -6.74 -1.16
CA ALA A 289 -17.78 -6.08 0.15
C ALA A 289 -16.56 -6.28 1.07
N LEU A 290 -15.83 -7.40 0.94
CA LEU A 290 -14.66 -7.72 1.77
C LEU A 290 -13.37 -7.54 0.96
N GLN A 291 -12.82 -6.32 1.01
CA GLN A 291 -11.63 -5.90 0.27
C GLN A 291 -10.42 -5.83 1.20
N THR A 292 -10.34 -4.81 2.06
CA THR A 292 -9.20 -4.57 2.96
C THR A 292 -9.23 -5.49 4.17
N GLY A 293 -10.42 -5.94 4.59
CA GLY A 293 -10.61 -6.96 5.61
C GLY A 293 -10.36 -8.38 5.11
N ARG A 294 -10.12 -8.59 3.81
CA ARG A 294 -9.92 -9.93 3.25
C ARG A 294 -8.71 -10.62 3.87
N PRO A 295 -8.87 -11.84 4.43
CA PRO A 295 -7.74 -12.59 4.95
C PRO A 295 -6.77 -13.01 3.86
N LEU A 296 -5.48 -12.92 4.16
CA LEU A 296 -4.42 -13.42 3.31
C LEU A 296 -4.23 -14.92 3.50
N ARG A 297 -3.99 -15.68 2.44
CA ARG A 297 -3.40 -17.02 2.53
C ARG A 297 -1.91 -16.95 2.75
N HIS A 298 -1.26 -15.98 2.09
CA HIS A 298 0.17 -15.81 2.09
C HIS A 298 0.54 -14.34 2.29
N TYR A 299 1.55 -14.09 3.12
CA TYR A 299 2.22 -12.80 3.22
C TYR A 299 3.71 -13.01 3.41
N HIS A 300 4.48 -12.35 2.57
CA HIS A 300 5.94 -12.36 2.62
C HIS A 300 6.44 -10.99 2.20
N CYS A 301 7.28 -10.37 3.03
CA CYS A 301 7.95 -9.12 2.69
C CYS A 301 9.46 -9.24 2.95
N ASN A 302 10.25 -8.84 1.97
CA ASN A 302 11.67 -8.59 2.11
C ASN A 302 11.91 -7.08 2.22
N PHE A 303 12.47 -6.63 3.32
CA PHE A 303 12.92 -5.25 3.49
C PHE A 303 14.39 -5.16 3.12
N TYR A 304 14.72 -4.40 2.09
CA TYR A 304 16.08 -4.19 1.62
C TYR A 304 16.59 -2.80 2.03
N LEU A 305 17.71 -2.79 2.74
CA LEU A 305 18.48 -1.60 3.07
C LEU A 305 19.83 -1.67 2.37
N PRO A 306 20.00 -1.02 1.22
CA PRO A 306 21.31 -0.89 0.61
C PRO A 306 22.20 0.06 1.42
N LEU A 307 23.42 -0.37 1.71
CA LEU A 307 24.37 0.25 2.61
C LEU A 307 25.58 0.81 1.83
N ASP A 308 25.47 2.09 1.43
CA ASP A 308 26.62 2.88 0.99
C ASP A 308 27.16 3.70 2.18
N ILE A 309 27.88 3.00 3.05
CA ILE A 309 28.34 3.51 4.35
C ILE A 309 29.82 3.90 4.35
N PHE A 310 30.36 4.19 3.17
CA PHE A 310 31.69 4.79 3.00
C PHE A 310 31.69 6.22 3.52
N LEU A 311 32.72 6.58 4.28
CA LEU A 311 32.99 7.97 4.68
C LEU A 311 33.62 8.71 3.50
N ASP A 312 33.43 10.03 3.44
CA ASP A 312 33.92 10.83 2.30
C ASP A 312 35.44 10.75 2.13
N GLU A 313 36.20 10.62 3.22
CA GLU A 313 37.65 10.44 3.20
C GLU A 313 38.08 9.11 2.54
N GLU A 314 37.21 8.10 2.55
CA GLU A 314 37.45 6.75 2.00
C GLU A 314 37.09 6.67 0.50
N LEU A 315 36.38 7.66 -0.03
CA LEU A 315 35.98 7.74 -1.44
C LEU A 315 37.16 8.00 -2.39
N ALA A 316 38.27 8.53 -1.84
CA ALA A 316 39.44 9.00 -2.58
C ALA A 316 40.53 7.94 -2.81
N THR A 317 40.53 6.85 -2.04
CA THR A 317 41.66 5.93 -1.93
C THR A 317 41.48 4.67 -2.78
N GLU A 318 42.56 4.20 -3.42
CA GLU A 318 42.56 2.94 -4.19
C GLU A 318 42.48 1.68 -3.32
N LYS A 319 42.82 1.79 -2.02
CA LYS A 319 42.71 0.70 -1.04
C LYS A 319 41.50 0.93 -0.17
N PHE A 320 40.40 0.29 -0.53
CA PHE A 320 39.17 0.28 0.26
C PHE A 320 39.43 -0.35 1.64
N ASP A 321 39.40 0.45 2.71
CA ASP A 321 39.06 -0.09 4.02
C ASP A 321 37.60 -0.51 3.96
N ASN A 322 37.35 -1.80 3.73
CA ASN A 322 36.01 -2.34 3.54
C ASN A 322 35.13 -1.94 4.75
N PRO A 323 34.05 -1.16 4.54
CA PRO A 323 33.29 -0.57 5.65
C PRO A 323 32.62 -1.62 6.53
N LEU A 324 32.34 -2.81 5.97
CA LEU A 324 31.95 -4.01 6.71
C LEU A 324 32.88 -5.16 6.30
N PRO A 325 33.71 -5.71 7.21
CA PRO A 325 34.54 -6.86 6.89
C PRO A 325 33.67 -8.07 6.52
N GLU A 326 34.32 -9.14 6.06
CA GLU A 326 33.61 -10.38 5.82
C GLU A 326 32.95 -10.90 7.11
N PRO A 327 31.65 -11.28 7.07
CA PRO A 327 30.96 -11.84 8.22
C PRO A 327 31.66 -13.07 8.80
N ASP A 328 31.73 -13.14 10.14
CA ASP A 328 32.49 -14.16 10.87
C ASP A 328 31.72 -14.84 12.01
N ALA A 329 30.41 -14.57 12.13
CA ALA A 329 29.58 -15.21 13.15
C ALA A 329 29.39 -16.73 12.87
N PRO A 330 29.26 -17.55 13.93
CA PRO A 330 29.29 -19.01 13.81
C PRO A 330 28.06 -19.60 13.11
N ASP A 331 26.89 -18.95 13.23
CA ASP A 331 25.61 -19.46 12.72
C ASP A 331 25.26 -18.95 11.30
N ILE A 332 26.26 -18.41 10.59
CA ILE A 332 26.08 -17.87 9.24
C ILE A 332 26.16 -18.98 8.20
N ASN A 333 25.18 -19.01 7.32
CA ASN A 333 25.20 -19.84 6.11
C ASN A 333 25.62 -18.99 4.91
N TYR A 334 26.72 -19.36 4.25
CA TYR A 334 27.10 -18.76 2.98
C TYR A 334 26.29 -19.42 1.84
N SER A 335 25.51 -18.63 1.10
CA SER A 335 24.61 -19.14 0.07
C SER A 335 25.39 -19.56 -1.18
N GLN A 336 25.42 -20.86 -1.45
CA GLN A 336 25.97 -21.46 -2.65
C GLN A 336 25.14 -22.67 -3.08
N ILE A 337 25.06 -22.92 -4.38
CA ILE A 337 24.43 -24.11 -4.93
C ILE A 337 25.40 -25.29 -4.80
N GLN A 338 24.91 -26.37 -4.21
CA GLN A 338 25.62 -27.64 -4.12
C GLN A 338 25.32 -28.49 -5.35
N SER A 339 26.28 -29.31 -5.77
CA SER A 339 26.11 -30.16 -6.96
C SER A 339 25.30 -31.42 -6.65
N ALA A 340 24.50 -31.86 -7.63
CA ALA A 340 23.46 -32.89 -7.52
C ALA A 340 23.91 -34.32 -7.14
N THR A 341 25.17 -34.51 -6.72
CA THR A 341 25.70 -35.81 -6.26
C THR A 341 25.30 -36.16 -4.82
N ASP A 342 24.90 -35.18 -4.01
CA ASP A 342 24.44 -35.38 -2.62
C ASP A 342 22.91 -35.49 -2.54
N LYS A 343 22.33 -36.55 -3.13
CA LYS A 343 20.87 -36.78 -3.17
C LYS A 343 20.23 -37.24 -1.86
N ASP A 344 21.01 -37.43 -0.80
CA ASP A 344 20.53 -38.10 0.43
C ASP A 344 19.83 -37.17 1.42
N LYS A 345 19.70 -35.87 1.14
CA LYS A 345 18.86 -34.94 1.92
C LYS A 345 18.11 -34.01 0.98
N LYS A 346 16.78 -34.16 0.90
CA LYS A 346 15.90 -33.14 0.30
C LYS A 346 15.93 -31.90 1.18
N ASP A 347 16.73 -30.92 0.80
CA ASP A 347 16.67 -29.57 1.37
C ASP A 347 15.81 -28.71 0.44
N GLU A 348 14.57 -28.42 0.86
CA GLU A 348 13.57 -27.66 0.09
C GLU A 348 14.08 -26.26 -0.31
N GLN A 349 15.02 -25.70 0.46
CA GLN A 349 15.66 -24.42 0.16
C GLN A 349 16.68 -24.55 -0.98
N GLN A 350 17.46 -25.63 -1.03
CA GLN A 350 18.40 -25.91 -2.12
C GLN A 350 17.64 -26.10 -3.44
N ASP A 351 16.52 -26.83 -3.42
CA ASP A 351 15.67 -27.03 -4.61
C ASP A 351 15.15 -25.69 -5.15
N THR A 352 14.73 -24.80 -4.25
CA THR A 352 14.23 -23.45 -4.60
C THR A 352 15.32 -22.55 -5.18
N ASP A 353 16.51 -22.50 -4.54
CA ASP A 353 17.63 -21.70 -5.05
C ASP A 353 18.19 -22.27 -6.36
N GLN A 354 18.12 -23.58 -6.58
CA GLN A 354 18.47 -24.23 -7.84
C GLN A 354 17.48 -23.86 -8.97
N GLN A 355 16.17 -23.84 -8.68
CA GLN A 355 15.17 -23.37 -9.64
C GLN A 355 15.42 -21.90 -10.02
N ALA A 356 15.71 -21.05 -9.04
CA ALA A 356 16.05 -19.65 -9.31
C ALA A 356 17.30 -19.52 -10.17
N TRP A 357 18.33 -20.32 -9.93
CA TRP A 357 19.55 -20.33 -10.74
C TRP A 357 19.33 -20.73 -12.19
N LEU A 358 18.45 -21.71 -12.44
CA LEU A 358 18.06 -22.11 -13.80
C LEU A 358 17.26 -21.03 -14.55
N TYR A 359 16.62 -20.11 -13.82
CA TYR A 359 15.83 -19.03 -14.40
C TYR A 359 16.70 -17.95 -15.07
N PHE A 360 17.94 -17.79 -14.60
CA PHE A 360 18.87 -16.77 -15.11
C PHE A 360 19.73 -17.27 -16.27
N LEU A 361 20.19 -16.35 -17.11
CA LEU A 361 21.06 -16.67 -18.24
C LEU A 361 22.36 -17.38 -17.77
N PRO A 362 22.87 -18.37 -18.54
CA PRO A 362 24.05 -19.14 -18.14
C PRO A 362 25.27 -18.31 -17.77
N GLN A 363 25.48 -17.18 -18.45
CA GLN A 363 26.62 -16.29 -18.21
C GLN A 363 26.52 -15.45 -16.94
N ILE A 364 25.34 -15.31 -16.32
CA ILE A 364 25.17 -14.48 -15.10
C ILE A 364 24.72 -15.28 -13.87
N ARG A 365 24.16 -16.48 -14.05
CA ARG A 365 23.55 -17.23 -12.94
C ARG A 365 24.55 -17.53 -11.82
N HIS A 366 25.82 -17.77 -12.15
CA HIS A 366 26.91 -17.98 -11.17
C HIS A 366 27.35 -16.68 -10.48
N PHE A 367 27.12 -15.54 -11.14
CA PHE A 367 27.36 -14.22 -10.57
C PHE A 367 26.27 -13.86 -9.56
N LEU A 368 25.00 -14.19 -9.84
CA LEU A 368 23.87 -13.92 -8.94
C LEU A 368 23.79 -14.93 -7.77
N ILE A 369 24.07 -16.20 -8.04
CA ILE A 369 24.00 -17.29 -7.07
C ILE A 369 25.27 -18.15 -7.26
N PRO A 370 26.26 -18.06 -6.35
CA PRO A 370 27.51 -18.79 -6.50
C PRO A 370 27.30 -20.31 -6.49
N HIS A 371 28.09 -21.06 -7.27
CA HIS A 371 28.05 -22.53 -7.35
C HIS A 371 29.34 -23.13 -6.79
N GLN A 372 29.24 -24.18 -5.98
CA GLN A 372 30.35 -24.71 -5.18
C GLN A 372 31.48 -25.34 -6.02
N GLN A 373 31.16 -25.92 -7.19
CA GLN A 373 32.14 -26.62 -8.05
C GLN A 373 32.73 -25.75 -9.16
N ASP A 374 32.23 -24.53 -9.37
CA ASP A 374 32.83 -23.65 -10.37
C ASP A 374 34.00 -22.90 -9.76
N THR A 375 35.20 -23.26 -10.21
CA THR A 375 36.29 -22.29 -10.21
C THR A 375 35.83 -21.19 -11.17
N PRO A 376 35.70 -19.93 -10.74
CA PRO A 376 35.18 -18.86 -11.58
C PRO A 376 35.98 -18.87 -12.88
N THR A 377 35.30 -19.21 -13.99
CA THR A 377 35.87 -19.07 -15.33
C THR A 377 36.02 -17.56 -15.56
N MET A 378 37.15 -17.06 -15.09
CA MET A 378 37.82 -15.80 -15.38
C MET A 378 36.91 -14.59 -15.70
N GLN A 379 36.67 -13.70 -14.70
CA GLN A 379 36.79 -12.22 -14.75
C GLN A 379 35.84 -11.43 -13.83
N GLN A 380 34.75 -12.01 -13.32
CA GLN A 380 33.72 -11.34 -12.48
C GLN A 380 33.68 -11.89 -11.05
N GLN A 381 33.50 -11.02 -10.05
CA GLN A 381 33.23 -11.41 -8.66
C GLN A 381 31.73 -11.60 -8.45
N ALA A 382 31.30 -12.77 -7.99
CA ALA A 382 29.90 -13.05 -7.69
C ALA A 382 29.39 -12.19 -6.52
N ILE A 383 28.07 -11.97 -6.48
CA ILE A 383 27.39 -11.41 -5.33
C ILE A 383 27.54 -12.39 -4.17
N GLN A 384 28.16 -11.93 -3.10
CA GLN A 384 28.32 -12.72 -1.89
C GLN A 384 27.07 -12.58 -1.03
N HIS A 385 26.61 -13.68 -0.45
CA HIS A 385 25.34 -13.73 0.27
C HIS A 385 25.47 -14.58 1.53
N TRP A 386 25.32 -13.95 2.68
CA TRP A 386 25.33 -14.58 4.00
C TRP A 386 23.93 -14.56 4.60
N ARG A 387 23.46 -15.70 5.11
CA ARG A 387 22.10 -15.92 5.63
C ARG A 387 22.15 -16.37 7.08
N ILE A 388 21.22 -15.89 7.88
CA ILE A 388 20.95 -16.35 9.24
C ILE A 388 19.46 -16.67 9.32
N PHE A 389 19.12 -17.84 9.85
CA PHE A 389 17.74 -18.28 10.09
C PHE A 389 17.48 -18.22 11.59
N PRO A 390 17.05 -17.07 12.13
CA PRO A 390 16.91 -16.91 13.56
C PRO A 390 15.79 -17.81 14.10
N GLN A 391 16.02 -18.42 15.26
CA GLN A 391 14.99 -19.17 15.97
C GLN A 391 14.21 -18.20 16.87
N GLN A 392 12.87 -18.24 16.82
CA GLN A 392 11.99 -17.47 17.72
C GLN A 392 12.24 -15.95 17.69
N MET A 393 12.46 -15.38 16.50
CA MET A 393 12.58 -13.94 16.30
C MET A 393 11.31 -13.39 15.65
N CYS A 394 10.66 -12.43 16.32
CA CYS A 394 9.41 -11.85 15.88
C CYS A 394 9.47 -10.32 15.90
N LEU A 395 8.84 -9.70 14.91
CA LEU A 395 8.55 -8.27 14.91
C LEU A 395 7.12 -8.03 15.37
N HIS A 396 6.98 -7.14 16.35
CA HIS A 396 5.69 -6.71 16.89
C HIS A 396 5.47 -5.25 16.55
N LEU A 397 4.29 -4.94 16.00
CA LEU A 397 3.87 -3.59 15.68
C LEU A 397 2.67 -3.18 16.54
N GLY A 398 2.78 -2.05 17.23
CA GLY A 398 1.77 -1.46 18.09
C GLY A 398 2.10 -1.54 19.58
N HIS A 399 1.65 -0.55 20.36
CA HIS A 399 1.88 -0.46 21.81
C HIS A 399 1.34 -1.69 22.55
N PRO A 400 1.99 -2.19 23.64
CA PRO A 400 1.56 -3.44 24.29
C PRO A 400 0.21 -3.34 25.01
N THR A 401 -0.31 -2.12 25.23
CA THR A 401 -1.68 -1.90 25.76
C THR A 401 -2.76 -1.89 24.68
N GLN A 402 -2.40 -1.92 23.39
CA GLN A 402 -3.37 -2.17 22.33
C GLN A 402 -3.79 -3.63 22.42
N SER A 403 -5.08 -3.89 22.18
CA SER A 403 -5.74 -5.17 22.47
C SER A 403 -5.04 -6.38 21.85
N GLN A 404 -4.37 -6.25 20.68
CA GLN A 404 -3.47 -7.27 20.11
C GLN A 404 -2.42 -6.64 19.16
N PRO A 405 -1.11 -6.66 19.46
CA PRO A 405 -0.08 -6.21 18.53
C PRO A 405 0.03 -7.16 17.32
N LEU A 406 0.35 -6.61 16.14
CA LEU A 406 0.60 -7.42 14.95
C LEU A 406 1.98 -8.07 15.05
N THR A 407 2.03 -9.39 14.95
CA THR A 407 3.26 -10.18 15.13
C THR A 407 3.61 -10.93 13.86
N PHE A 408 4.83 -10.78 13.37
CA PHE A 408 5.35 -11.50 12.21
C PHE A 408 6.72 -12.11 12.51
N ALA A 409 6.92 -13.36 12.09
CA ALA A 409 8.19 -14.03 12.26
C ALA A 409 9.24 -13.45 11.30
N VAL A 410 10.45 -13.21 11.80
CA VAL A 410 11.62 -12.95 10.97
C VAL A 410 12.15 -14.31 10.54
N SER A 411 11.92 -14.69 9.29
CA SER A 411 12.33 -16.01 8.79
C SER A 411 13.79 -16.03 8.34
N GLU A 412 14.33 -14.89 7.91
CA GLU A 412 15.72 -14.79 7.45
C GLU A 412 16.29 -13.38 7.64
N LEU A 413 17.54 -13.31 8.09
CA LEU A 413 18.39 -12.14 7.99
C LEU A 413 19.47 -12.40 6.95
N SER A 414 19.64 -11.47 6.04
CA SER A 414 20.56 -11.62 4.92
C SER A 414 21.48 -10.42 4.77
N LEU A 415 22.77 -10.66 4.57
CA LEU A 415 23.74 -9.63 4.21
C LEU A 415 24.33 -9.99 2.86
N TYR A 416 24.29 -9.05 1.93
CA TYR A 416 24.86 -9.17 0.60
C TYR A 416 26.07 -8.26 0.47
N ARG A 417 27.09 -8.69 -0.28
CA ARG A 417 28.22 -7.83 -0.69
C ARG A 417 28.42 -7.90 -2.20
N TYR A 418 28.60 -6.72 -2.79
CA TYR A 418 28.87 -6.53 -4.22
C TYR A 418 30.37 -6.33 -4.49
N PHE A 419 30.78 -6.36 -5.76
CA PHE A 419 32.20 -6.31 -6.15
C PHE A 419 32.94 -5.04 -5.67
N ASN A 420 32.21 -3.94 -5.51
CA ASN A 420 32.74 -2.64 -5.05
C ASN A 420 32.58 -2.43 -3.54
N ALA A 421 32.43 -3.51 -2.76
CA ALA A 421 32.25 -3.49 -1.30
C ALA A 421 31.01 -2.72 -0.80
N LEU A 422 30.05 -2.44 -1.69
CA LEU A 422 28.70 -2.05 -1.29
C LEU A 422 27.98 -3.26 -0.68
N HIS A 423 27.19 -2.99 0.36
CA HIS A 423 26.43 -4.03 1.05
C HIS A 423 24.93 -3.79 0.90
N LEU A 424 24.14 -4.84 1.10
CA LEU A 424 22.69 -4.75 1.21
C LEU A 424 22.25 -5.64 2.37
N LEU A 425 21.58 -5.05 3.36
CA LEU A 425 20.95 -5.77 4.45
C LEU A 425 19.50 -6.11 4.04
N ALA A 426 19.10 -7.36 4.18
CA ALA A 426 17.77 -7.83 3.92
C ALA A 426 17.16 -8.46 5.16
N ILE A 427 15.93 -8.05 5.50
CA ILE A 427 15.14 -8.66 6.57
C ILE A 427 13.92 -9.29 5.92
N GLN A 428 13.82 -10.60 6.01
CA GLN A 428 12.69 -11.36 5.51
C GLN A 428 11.70 -11.60 6.65
N VAL A 429 10.45 -11.21 6.42
CA VAL A 429 9.33 -11.53 7.29
C VAL A 429 8.28 -12.32 6.55
N GLN A 430 7.64 -13.24 7.25
CA GLN A 430 6.51 -13.99 6.72
C GLN A 430 5.45 -14.21 7.79
N MET A 431 4.24 -14.44 7.31
CA MET A 431 3.13 -14.88 8.13
C MET A 431 3.15 -16.40 8.26
N GLU A 432 2.62 -16.93 9.37
CA GLU A 432 2.42 -18.36 9.52
C GLU A 432 1.45 -18.91 8.45
N ASP A 433 1.74 -20.12 7.98
CA ASP A 433 0.92 -20.84 7.02
C ASP A 433 -0.45 -21.20 7.61
N LEU A 434 -1.46 -21.20 6.75
CA LEU A 434 -2.78 -21.69 7.13
C LEU A 434 -2.77 -23.21 7.32
N PRO A 435 -3.61 -23.74 8.23
CA PRO A 435 -3.92 -25.15 8.27
C PRO A 435 -4.35 -25.66 6.88
N LYS A 436 -3.83 -26.80 6.44
CA LYS A 436 -4.15 -27.36 5.10
C LYS A 436 -5.63 -27.61 4.86
N ASN A 437 -6.42 -27.79 5.92
CA ASN A 437 -7.86 -28.00 5.89
C ASN A 437 -8.69 -26.70 5.97
N SER A 438 -8.04 -25.54 6.12
CA SER A 438 -8.72 -24.24 6.12
C SER A 438 -9.49 -24.04 4.82
N SER A 439 -10.75 -23.64 4.91
CA SER A 439 -11.53 -23.32 3.71
C SER A 439 -10.97 -22.12 2.98
N LEU A 440 -10.27 -21.21 3.67
CA LEU A 440 -9.60 -20.08 3.04
C LEU A 440 -8.63 -20.52 1.95
N CYS A 441 -8.05 -21.72 1.99
CA CYS A 441 -7.13 -22.26 0.98
C CYS A 441 -7.83 -22.83 -0.28
N ARG A 442 -9.16 -22.89 -0.33
CA ARG A 442 -9.93 -23.45 -1.46
C ARG A 442 -10.10 -22.43 -2.58
N ASP A 443 -10.02 -22.86 -3.83
CA ASP A 443 -10.23 -22.01 -5.01
C ASP A 443 -11.69 -22.01 -5.52
N ASP A 444 -12.59 -22.68 -4.81
CA ASP A 444 -14.01 -22.73 -5.09
C ASP A 444 -14.82 -21.69 -4.30
N GLN A 445 -16.12 -21.63 -4.55
CA GLN A 445 -17.04 -20.66 -3.95
C GLN A 445 -17.29 -20.90 -2.44
N SER A 446 -16.75 -21.98 -1.86
CA SER A 446 -16.88 -22.31 -0.42
C SER A 446 -15.72 -21.79 0.42
N TRP A 447 -14.81 -21.00 -0.14
CA TRP A 447 -13.60 -20.54 0.54
C TRP A 447 -13.86 -19.76 1.84
N TRP A 448 -15.04 -19.13 1.94
CA TRP A 448 -15.43 -18.25 3.03
C TRP A 448 -15.92 -18.98 4.28
N HIS A 449 -16.10 -20.30 4.25
CA HIS A 449 -16.70 -21.07 5.36
C HIS A 449 -16.03 -20.82 6.72
N ASP A 450 -14.71 -20.64 6.74
CA ASP A 450 -13.94 -20.37 7.96
C ASP A 450 -14.32 -19.03 8.60
N LEU A 451 -14.77 -18.06 7.78
CA LEU A 451 -15.21 -16.74 8.26
C LEU A 451 -16.48 -16.83 9.11
N PHE A 452 -17.33 -17.85 8.93
CA PHE A 452 -18.64 -17.96 9.61
C PHE A 452 -18.77 -19.18 10.52
N TYR A 453 -18.12 -20.30 10.19
CA TYR A 453 -18.32 -21.59 10.87
C TYR A 453 -17.27 -21.92 11.93
N GLN A 454 -16.12 -21.24 11.95
CA GLN A 454 -15.15 -21.43 13.03
C GLN A 454 -15.55 -20.67 14.29
N ASP A 455 -15.41 -21.31 15.46
CA ASP A 455 -15.73 -20.66 16.73
C ASP A 455 -14.69 -19.58 17.10
N ASP A 456 -13.40 -19.83 16.87
CA ASP A 456 -12.32 -18.84 17.06
C ASP A 456 -11.76 -18.36 15.71
N ILE A 457 -12.01 -17.08 15.41
CA ILE A 457 -11.51 -16.39 14.20
C ILE A 457 -10.40 -15.37 14.50
N SER A 458 -9.89 -15.32 15.74
CA SER A 458 -8.89 -14.32 16.14
C SER A 458 -7.63 -14.38 15.27
N HIS A 459 -7.23 -15.58 14.86
CA HIS A 459 -6.14 -15.77 13.92
C HIS A 459 -6.46 -15.25 12.51
N LEU A 460 -7.70 -15.33 12.03
CA LEU A 460 -8.13 -14.78 10.74
C LEU A 460 -8.17 -13.26 10.77
N GLN A 461 -8.67 -12.68 11.86
CA GLN A 461 -8.72 -11.23 12.05
C GLN A 461 -7.32 -10.60 12.11
N LYS A 462 -6.29 -11.34 12.50
CA LYS A 462 -4.89 -10.86 12.45
C LYS A 462 -4.31 -10.84 11.03
N ARG A 463 -4.82 -11.68 10.12
CA ARG A 463 -4.25 -11.94 8.79
C ARG A 463 -4.91 -11.12 7.68
N GLN A 464 -5.58 -10.02 8.03
CA GLN A 464 -6.26 -9.14 7.08
C GLN A 464 -5.27 -8.34 6.23
N LEU A 465 -5.63 -8.07 4.97
CA LEU A 465 -4.81 -7.25 4.07
C LEU A 465 -4.47 -5.88 4.68
N ALA A 466 -5.44 -5.20 5.31
CA ALA A 466 -5.26 -3.91 5.97
C ALA A 466 -4.11 -3.92 6.99
N HIS A 467 -4.03 -4.98 7.81
CA HIS A 467 -2.98 -5.15 8.80
C HIS A 467 -1.61 -5.35 8.17
N CYS A 468 -1.54 -6.11 7.07
CA CYS A 468 -0.29 -6.39 6.38
C CYS A 468 0.23 -5.17 5.61
N LEU A 469 -0.65 -4.39 4.97
CA LEU A 469 -0.31 -3.10 4.37
C LEU A 469 0.28 -2.14 5.39
N ARG A 470 -0.40 -1.99 6.53
CA ARG A 470 0.09 -1.19 7.67
C ARG A 470 1.45 -1.68 8.18
N PHE A 471 1.64 -3.00 8.27
CA PHE A 471 2.90 -3.58 8.71
C PHE A 471 4.04 -3.25 7.73
N SER A 472 3.86 -3.50 6.43
CA SER A 472 4.88 -3.21 5.41
C SER A 472 5.25 -1.72 5.37
N LYS A 473 4.28 -0.82 5.59
CA LYS A 473 4.50 0.63 5.68
C LYS A 473 5.35 1.05 6.87
N LEU A 474 5.10 0.47 8.04
CA LEU A 474 5.72 0.95 9.28
C LEU A 474 7.08 0.31 9.55
N VAL A 475 7.29 -0.95 9.16
CA VAL A 475 8.57 -1.65 9.40
C VAL A 475 9.70 -1.12 8.53
N ARG A 476 9.40 -0.61 7.33
CA ARG A 476 10.43 -0.06 6.44
C ARG A 476 11.04 1.25 6.93
N VAL A 477 10.51 1.89 7.97
CA VAL A 477 11.01 3.19 8.45
C VAL A 477 12.39 3.01 9.11
N ILE A 478 13.38 3.73 8.59
CA ILE A 478 14.77 3.71 9.07
C ILE A 478 14.98 4.79 10.12
N TYR A 479 14.48 6.00 9.88
CA TYR A 479 14.47 7.08 10.86
C TYR A 479 13.26 7.99 10.62
N PRO A 480 12.68 8.59 11.67
CA PRO A 480 11.65 9.62 11.51
C PRO A 480 12.26 10.85 10.85
N SER A 481 11.75 11.23 9.67
CA SER A 481 12.27 12.36 8.89
C SER A 481 11.57 13.68 9.22
N PHE A 482 10.33 13.63 9.73
CA PHE A 482 9.53 14.82 10.00
C PHE A 482 8.56 14.60 11.17
N GLY A 483 8.34 15.61 12.01
CA GLY A 483 7.59 15.47 13.28
C GLY A 483 6.10 15.14 13.08
N GLU A 484 5.51 15.63 12.00
CA GLU A 484 4.09 15.50 11.66
C GLU A 484 3.70 14.05 11.37
N GLN A 485 4.67 13.20 11.00
CA GLN A 485 4.46 11.76 10.84
C GLN A 485 3.88 11.12 12.10
N LEU A 486 4.09 11.70 13.28
CA LEU A 486 3.56 11.18 14.55
C LEU A 486 2.13 11.63 14.80
N GLN A 487 1.83 12.90 14.53
CA GLN A 487 0.47 13.44 14.62
C GLN A 487 -0.46 12.68 13.68
N GLU A 488 0.06 12.31 12.51
CA GLU A 488 -0.62 11.54 11.49
C GLU A 488 -0.57 10.02 11.72
N LYS A 489 0.05 9.53 12.82
CA LYS A 489 0.22 8.11 13.14
C LYS A 489 0.89 7.29 12.02
N LYS A 490 1.76 7.93 11.24
CA LYS A 490 2.60 7.33 10.19
C LYS A 490 3.87 6.66 10.73
N ILE A 491 4.06 6.68 12.05
CA ILE A 491 5.10 5.93 12.77
C ILE A 491 4.43 5.30 13.99
N ASP A 492 4.83 4.08 14.33
CA ASP A 492 4.31 3.33 15.47
C ASP A 492 5.47 2.64 16.21
N GLU A 493 5.18 2.10 17.40
CA GLU A 493 6.14 1.31 18.17
C GLU A 493 6.40 -0.02 17.47
N LEU A 494 7.61 -0.16 16.93
CA LEU A 494 8.15 -1.41 16.39
C LEU A 494 9.05 -2.07 17.44
N ARG A 495 8.73 -3.30 17.83
CA ARG A 495 9.51 -4.12 18.74
C ARG A 495 10.05 -5.37 18.05
N LEU A 496 11.26 -5.76 18.40
CA LEU A 496 11.86 -7.05 18.06
C LEU A 496 11.90 -7.89 19.34
N GLU A 497 11.22 -9.04 19.32
CA GLU A 497 11.31 -10.05 20.37
C GLU A 497 12.18 -11.20 19.88
N GLU A 498 13.16 -11.60 20.69
CA GLU A 498 14.01 -12.75 20.43
C GLU A 498 14.34 -13.47 21.74
N ALA A 499 13.94 -14.74 21.86
CA ALA A 499 14.15 -15.56 23.06
C ALA A 499 13.75 -14.85 24.38
N GLY A 500 12.64 -14.11 24.36
CA GLY A 500 12.12 -13.33 25.49
C GLY A 500 12.76 -11.95 25.71
N ASN A 501 13.79 -11.58 24.94
CA ASN A 501 14.38 -10.24 24.99
C ASN A 501 13.65 -9.31 24.02
N ILE A 502 13.18 -8.17 24.53
CA ILE A 502 12.45 -7.17 23.74
C ILE A 502 13.34 -5.96 23.47
N ASN A 503 13.53 -5.64 22.20
CA ASN A 503 14.21 -4.43 21.73
C ASN A 503 13.21 -3.53 21.00
N ILE A 504 13.29 -2.23 21.21
CA ILE A 504 12.36 -1.26 20.62
C ILE A 504 13.13 -0.42 19.60
N ALA A 505 12.60 -0.32 18.38
CA ALA A 505 13.19 0.45 17.27
C ALA A 505 13.35 1.93 17.64
N PHE A 506 12.26 2.52 18.11
CA PHE A 506 12.16 3.93 18.49
C PHE A 506 11.42 4.04 19.83
N ARG A 507 11.93 4.86 20.76
CA ARG A 507 11.23 5.16 22.02
C ARG A 507 10.52 6.50 21.90
N PHE A 508 9.20 6.48 22.02
CA PHE A 508 8.36 7.68 21.94
C PHE A 508 7.64 7.85 23.28
N ASN A 509 8.37 8.31 24.30
CA ASN A 509 7.78 8.52 25.62
C ASN A 509 6.86 9.75 25.63
N ASP A 510 7.29 10.86 24.99
CA ASP A 510 6.57 12.14 24.88
C ASP A 510 7.02 12.92 23.62
N ASN A 511 6.25 13.95 23.21
CA ASN A 511 6.58 14.82 22.07
C ASN A 511 7.94 15.55 22.20
N ALA A 512 8.43 15.80 23.41
CA ALA A 512 9.71 16.49 23.66
C ALA A 512 10.93 15.56 23.46
N ASP A 513 10.84 14.30 23.88
CA ASP A 513 11.86 13.26 23.61
C ASP A 513 11.97 12.96 22.11
N LEU A 514 10.90 13.24 21.37
CA LEU A 514 10.74 12.96 19.95
C LEU A 514 11.52 13.90 19.04
N LEU A 515 11.47 15.21 19.30
CA LEU A 515 12.31 16.19 18.59
C LEU A 515 13.80 15.89 18.76
N GLN A 516 14.20 15.33 19.90
CA GLN A 516 15.58 14.89 20.16
C GLN A 516 15.97 13.62 19.39
N ASN A 517 14.98 12.82 18.98
CA ASN A 517 15.17 11.56 18.27
C ASN A 517 14.90 11.65 16.75
N LEU A 518 14.50 12.82 16.23
CA LEU A 518 14.40 13.04 14.78
C LEU A 518 15.74 12.78 14.09
N GLY A 519 15.71 12.04 12.98
CA GLY A 519 16.92 11.62 12.27
C GLY A 519 17.77 10.56 12.99
N GLN A 520 17.38 10.06 14.17
CA GLN A 520 18.05 8.91 14.77
C GLN A 520 17.63 7.62 14.09
N TYR A 521 18.63 6.81 13.74
CA TYR A 521 18.44 5.50 13.11
C TYR A 521 17.74 4.51 14.03
N ASN A 522 16.92 3.66 13.41
CA ASN A 522 16.27 2.51 14.02
C ASN A 522 17.31 1.64 14.74
N ARG A 523 17.15 1.47 16.06
CA ARG A 523 18.08 0.71 16.90
C ARG A 523 18.19 -0.77 16.49
N LEU A 524 17.15 -1.30 15.85
CA LEU A 524 17.15 -2.68 15.36
C LEU A 524 18.20 -2.90 14.26
N LEU A 525 18.62 -1.86 13.52
CA LEU A 525 19.69 -1.98 12.53
C LEU A 525 21.00 -2.46 13.14
N ASN A 526 21.36 -1.94 14.32
CA ASN A 526 22.55 -2.39 15.03
C ASN A 526 22.42 -3.84 15.44
N ILE A 527 21.25 -4.26 15.91
CA ILE A 527 20.99 -5.63 16.34
C ILE A 527 21.10 -6.60 15.16
N TRP A 528 20.47 -6.27 14.02
CA TRP A 528 20.53 -7.12 12.83
C TRP A 528 21.94 -7.20 12.26
N LEU A 529 22.67 -6.08 12.16
CA LEU A 529 24.06 -6.10 11.68
C LEU A 529 24.98 -6.88 12.62
N GLN A 530 24.80 -6.72 13.93
CA GLN A 530 25.60 -7.43 14.94
C GLN A 530 25.53 -8.95 14.78
N LYS A 531 24.40 -9.50 14.32
CA LYS A 531 24.23 -10.96 14.12
C LYS A 531 25.24 -11.55 13.13
N PHE A 532 25.78 -10.75 12.22
CA PHE A 532 26.74 -11.20 11.22
C PHE A 532 28.20 -11.22 11.71
N PHE A 533 28.48 -10.74 12.93
CA PHE A 533 29.85 -10.55 13.39
C PHE A 533 30.08 -11.09 14.80
N GLN A 534 31.25 -11.69 15.03
CA GLN A 534 31.71 -12.05 16.37
C GLN A 534 31.90 -10.78 17.22
N PRO A 535 31.79 -10.87 18.57
CA PRO A 535 31.88 -9.71 19.45
C PRO A 535 33.15 -8.85 19.28
N LYS A 536 34.28 -9.47 18.94
CA LYS A 536 35.55 -8.74 18.69
C LYS A 536 35.51 -7.92 17.41
N SER A 537 34.94 -8.48 16.34
CA SER A 537 34.80 -7.85 15.03
C SER A 537 33.74 -6.74 15.09
N TRP A 538 32.60 -7.02 15.73
CA TRP A 538 31.53 -6.03 15.95
C TRP A 538 32.02 -4.78 16.69
N ARG A 539 32.79 -4.91 17.77
CA ARG A 539 33.32 -3.76 18.53
C ARG A 539 34.17 -2.80 17.69
N LYS A 540 34.75 -3.24 16.58
CA LYS A 540 35.48 -2.37 15.66
C LYS A 540 34.53 -1.64 14.71
N ILE A 541 33.52 -2.34 14.22
CA ILE A 541 32.48 -1.81 13.33
C ILE A 541 31.63 -0.77 14.08
N GLU A 542 31.09 -1.14 15.24
CA GLU A 542 30.20 -0.35 16.08
C GLU A 542 30.74 1.05 16.40
N LYS A 543 32.06 1.18 16.59
CA LYS A 543 32.71 2.48 16.88
C LYS A 543 32.52 3.52 15.79
N LYS A 544 32.54 3.11 14.52
CA LYS A 544 32.37 4.01 13.37
C LYS A 544 30.95 3.97 12.80
N LEU A 545 30.15 2.97 13.20
CA LEU A 545 28.83 2.72 12.62
C LEU A 545 27.87 3.91 12.70
N PRO A 546 27.75 4.66 13.82
CA PRO A 546 26.86 5.83 13.87
C PRO A 546 27.20 6.89 12.82
N GLN A 547 28.48 7.22 12.65
CA GLN A 547 28.95 8.17 11.63
C GLN A 547 28.75 7.64 10.21
N ARG A 548 28.92 6.33 10.02
CA ARG A 548 28.71 5.64 8.75
C ARG A 548 27.23 5.60 8.35
N LEU A 549 26.32 5.33 9.29
CA LEU A 549 24.88 5.28 9.03
C LEU A 549 24.35 6.64 8.58
N GLN A 550 24.93 7.76 9.06
CA GLN A 550 24.61 9.12 8.60
C GLN A 550 24.76 9.33 7.08
N GLN A 551 25.47 8.44 6.38
CA GLN A 551 25.61 8.48 4.92
C GLN A 551 24.38 7.93 4.18
N ILE A 552 23.51 7.19 4.87
CA ILE A 552 22.25 6.68 4.33
C ILE A 552 21.26 7.85 4.26
N ARG A 553 20.93 8.25 3.03
CA ARG A 553 20.02 9.37 2.72
C ARG A 553 18.54 9.00 2.68
N ASP A 554 18.25 7.72 2.45
CA ASP A 554 16.89 7.21 2.37
C ASP A 554 16.35 7.01 3.80
N ASP A 555 15.18 7.57 4.11
CA ASP A 555 14.49 7.43 5.41
C ASP A 555 13.77 6.08 5.54
N ARG A 556 13.70 5.30 4.46
CA ARG A 556 12.95 4.04 4.36
C ARG A 556 13.70 2.98 3.58
N MET A 557 13.49 1.72 3.97
CA MET A 557 13.91 0.54 3.24
C MET A 557 13.08 0.38 1.96
N PHE A 558 13.67 -0.23 0.94
CA PHE A 558 12.95 -0.73 -0.24
C PHE A 558 12.23 -2.02 0.14
N ILE A 559 11.03 -2.27 -0.39
CA ILE A 559 10.30 -3.51 -0.10
C ILE A 559 10.09 -4.38 -1.35
N ASN A 560 10.21 -5.70 -1.19
CA ASN A 560 9.74 -6.68 -2.17
C ASN A 560 8.73 -7.58 -1.47
N VAL A 561 7.45 -7.46 -1.83
CA VAL A 561 6.33 -7.98 -1.03
C VAL A 561 5.31 -8.74 -1.88
N ALA A 562 4.75 -9.79 -1.28
CA ALA A 562 3.66 -10.60 -1.82
C ALA A 562 2.46 -10.63 -0.85
N TYR A 563 1.29 -10.27 -1.36
CA TYR A 563 0.00 -10.35 -0.68
C TYR A 563 -0.88 -11.37 -1.40
N GLY A 564 -0.97 -12.57 -0.84
CA GLY A 564 -1.79 -13.64 -1.37
C GLY A 564 -3.17 -13.64 -0.73
N LEU A 565 -4.19 -13.19 -1.45
CA LEU A 565 -5.56 -13.05 -0.98
C LEU A 565 -6.31 -14.39 -1.02
N SER A 566 -7.23 -14.57 -0.07
CA SER A 566 -8.20 -15.67 -0.08
C SER A 566 -9.33 -15.41 -1.08
N GLY A 567 -9.95 -16.49 -1.56
CA GLY A 567 -11.10 -16.46 -2.45
C GLY A 567 -10.77 -16.54 -3.93
N GLN A 568 -11.81 -16.45 -4.75
CA GLN A 568 -11.70 -16.61 -6.19
C GLN A 568 -11.02 -15.41 -6.86
N VAL A 569 -10.54 -15.64 -8.07
CA VAL A 569 -10.04 -14.58 -8.94
C VAL A 569 -11.21 -13.65 -9.29
N PRO A 570 -11.07 -12.33 -9.10
CA PRO A 570 -12.10 -11.35 -9.47
C PRO A 570 -12.56 -11.49 -10.93
N ASP A 571 -13.86 -11.66 -11.13
CA ASP A 571 -14.48 -11.91 -12.44
C ASP A 571 -15.33 -10.73 -12.95
N THR A 572 -15.81 -9.86 -12.06
CA THR A 572 -16.55 -8.64 -12.41
C THR A 572 -15.64 -7.44 -12.62
N ASP A 573 -16.05 -6.49 -13.47
CA ASP A 573 -15.30 -5.24 -13.69
C ASP A 573 -15.09 -4.46 -12.38
N TYR A 574 -16.09 -4.42 -11.52
CA TYR A 574 -15.98 -3.76 -10.21
C TYR A 574 -14.92 -4.43 -9.33
N SER A 575 -14.96 -5.75 -9.17
CA SER A 575 -14.02 -6.47 -8.31
C SER A 575 -12.59 -6.39 -8.86
N LYS A 576 -12.39 -6.47 -10.19
CA LYS A 576 -11.09 -6.22 -10.84
C LYS A 576 -10.55 -4.81 -10.56
N GLN A 577 -11.40 -3.78 -10.63
CA GLN A 577 -11.01 -2.42 -10.28
C GLN A 577 -10.65 -2.28 -8.79
N GLN A 578 -11.35 -2.97 -7.90
CA GLN A 578 -10.97 -3.01 -6.48
C GLN A 578 -9.60 -3.67 -6.28
N SER A 579 -9.30 -4.79 -6.96
CA SER A 579 -7.96 -5.40 -6.90
C SER A 579 -6.86 -4.46 -7.39
N LEU A 580 -7.11 -3.67 -8.44
CA LEU A 580 -6.17 -2.63 -8.89
C LEU A 580 -6.00 -1.52 -7.85
N ARG A 581 -7.06 -1.08 -7.18
CA ARG A 581 -6.98 -0.12 -6.07
C ARG A 581 -6.12 -0.67 -4.92
N LEU A 582 -6.35 -1.94 -4.53
CA LEU A 582 -5.57 -2.63 -3.50
C LEU A 582 -4.10 -2.80 -3.91
N LEU A 583 -3.83 -3.08 -5.19
CA LEU A 583 -2.47 -3.09 -5.75
C LEU A 583 -1.80 -1.72 -5.60
N GLY A 584 -2.55 -0.63 -5.81
CA GLY A 584 -2.07 0.74 -5.57
C GLY A 584 -1.60 0.94 -4.12
N LEU A 585 -2.41 0.53 -3.14
CA LEU A 585 -2.02 0.59 -1.72
C LEU A 585 -0.75 -0.24 -1.45
N ALA A 586 -0.68 -1.46 -1.98
CA ALA A 586 0.48 -2.33 -1.83
C ALA A 586 1.75 -1.75 -2.49
N GLY A 587 1.62 -1.21 -3.70
CA GLY A 587 2.72 -0.69 -4.52
C GLY A 587 3.26 0.65 -4.05
N TYR A 588 2.40 1.55 -3.60
CA TYR A 588 2.79 2.85 -3.03
C TYR A 588 3.04 2.78 -1.53
N VAL A 589 2.84 1.60 -0.93
CA VAL A 589 3.12 1.27 0.46
C VAL A 589 2.31 2.15 1.42
N ASP A 590 1.02 2.26 1.09
CA ASP A 590 0.02 3.01 1.84
C ASP A 590 -0.84 2.05 2.68
N ALA A 591 -1.30 2.53 3.82
CA ALA A 591 -2.25 1.82 4.67
C ALA A 591 -3.68 2.30 4.34
N VAL A 592 -4.67 1.54 4.79
CA VAL A 592 -6.09 1.91 4.64
C VAL A 592 -6.38 3.26 5.28
N SER A 593 -5.70 3.58 6.39
CA SER A 593 -5.82 4.87 7.08
C SER A 593 -5.33 6.08 6.28
N ASP A 594 -4.62 5.88 5.16
CA ASP A 594 -4.19 6.95 4.27
C ASP A 594 -5.23 7.25 3.17
N THR A 595 -6.31 6.46 3.10
CA THR A 595 -7.35 6.61 2.09
C THR A 595 -8.42 7.62 2.49
N TRP A 596 -9.06 8.20 1.49
CA TRP A 596 -10.10 9.19 1.69
C TRP A 596 -11.36 8.80 0.94
N GLN A 597 -12.50 8.77 1.62
CA GLN A 597 -13.80 8.48 1.00
C GLN A 597 -14.11 9.43 -0.17
N LYS A 598 -13.72 10.71 -0.05
CA LYS A 598 -13.87 11.72 -1.13
C LYS A 598 -13.03 11.39 -2.39
N ALA A 599 -11.99 10.59 -2.24
CA ALA A 599 -11.16 10.08 -3.32
C ALA A 599 -11.53 8.62 -3.62
N ASN A 600 -12.77 8.17 -3.38
CA ASN A 600 -13.23 6.80 -3.63
C ASN A 600 -12.34 5.72 -2.99
N ASP A 601 -11.89 5.98 -1.76
CA ASP A 601 -11.01 5.10 -0.97
C ASP A 601 -9.63 4.87 -1.60
N TYR A 602 -9.17 5.80 -2.43
CA TYR A 602 -7.77 5.91 -2.86
C TYR A 602 -6.96 6.75 -1.85
N ALA A 603 -5.66 6.46 -1.74
CA ALA A 603 -4.72 7.24 -0.91
C ALA A 603 -4.41 8.62 -1.49
N TYR A 604 -4.50 8.75 -2.82
CA TYR A 604 -4.35 10.00 -3.56
C TYR A 604 -5.56 10.21 -4.47
N ASP A 605 -5.54 11.26 -5.28
CA ASP A 605 -6.57 11.48 -6.29
C ASP A 605 -6.74 10.24 -7.18
N GLU A 606 -7.99 9.80 -7.37
CA GLU A 606 -8.30 8.55 -8.07
C GLU A 606 -7.73 8.53 -9.49
N GLN A 607 -7.87 9.62 -10.24
CA GLN A 607 -7.43 9.66 -11.63
C GLN A 607 -5.90 9.60 -11.70
N PHE A 608 -5.22 10.33 -10.83
CA PHE A 608 -3.77 10.28 -10.71
C PHE A 608 -3.30 8.86 -10.35
N THR A 609 -3.88 8.24 -9.32
CA THR A 609 -3.46 6.90 -8.89
C THR A 609 -3.71 5.85 -9.96
N ARG A 610 -4.83 5.90 -10.67
CA ARG A 610 -5.09 4.98 -11.80
C ARG A 610 -4.07 5.11 -12.92
N GLN A 611 -3.66 6.33 -13.26
CA GLN A 611 -2.61 6.56 -14.27
C GLN A 611 -1.26 6.01 -13.82
N GLN A 612 -0.89 6.24 -12.54
CA GLN A 612 0.35 5.70 -11.98
C GLN A 612 0.33 4.17 -11.95
N ILE A 613 -0.76 3.53 -11.51
CA ILE A 613 -0.89 2.06 -11.54
C ILE A 613 -0.74 1.54 -12.97
N GLN A 614 -1.36 2.19 -13.96
CA GLN A 614 -1.23 1.79 -15.35
C GLN A 614 0.23 1.86 -15.83
N GLN A 615 0.95 2.91 -15.44
CA GLN A 615 2.36 3.10 -15.78
C GLN A 615 3.28 2.11 -15.04
N ASP A 616 3.01 1.79 -13.78
CA ASP A 616 3.92 1.06 -12.87
C ASP A 616 3.61 -0.44 -12.77
N SER A 617 2.47 -0.89 -13.29
CA SER A 617 2.06 -2.31 -13.22
C SER A 617 2.55 -3.17 -14.40
N LEU A 618 2.75 -4.46 -14.14
CA LEU A 618 2.91 -5.50 -15.17
C LEU A 618 1.56 -6.20 -15.35
N GLN A 619 0.95 -6.05 -16.51
CA GLN A 619 -0.47 -6.41 -16.73
C GLN A 619 -0.69 -7.84 -17.26
N ARG A 620 0.40 -8.57 -17.56
CA ARG A 620 0.39 -9.87 -18.27
C ARG A 620 -0.57 -10.91 -17.69
N TRP A 621 -0.71 -10.97 -16.37
CA TRP A 621 -1.40 -12.04 -15.65
C TRP A 621 -2.61 -11.57 -14.82
N GLN A 622 -3.12 -10.36 -15.12
CA GLN A 622 -4.21 -9.76 -14.33
C GLN A 622 -5.50 -10.60 -14.38
N ASP A 623 -5.89 -11.10 -15.55
CA ASP A 623 -7.08 -11.95 -15.68
C ASP A 623 -6.95 -13.32 -15.00
N THR A 624 -5.72 -13.76 -14.70
CA THR A 624 -5.46 -14.95 -13.87
C THR A 624 -5.33 -14.63 -12.39
N GLY A 625 -5.61 -13.38 -12.00
CA GLY A 625 -5.57 -12.93 -10.62
C GLY A 625 -4.16 -12.66 -10.09
N THR A 626 -3.17 -12.39 -10.94
CA THR A 626 -1.81 -12.00 -10.52
C THR A 626 -1.53 -10.57 -10.95
N TYR A 627 -1.30 -9.71 -9.96
CA TYR A 627 -1.05 -8.29 -10.12
C TYR A 627 0.34 -7.97 -9.60
N ALA A 628 1.12 -7.20 -10.37
CA ALA A 628 2.47 -6.79 -9.98
C ALA A 628 2.67 -5.30 -10.30
N LEU A 629 3.36 -4.59 -9.42
CA LEU A 629 3.70 -3.17 -9.55
C LEU A 629 5.13 -2.94 -9.06
N CYS A 630 5.92 -2.22 -9.86
CA CYS A 630 7.27 -1.80 -9.50
C CYS A 630 7.37 -0.28 -9.51
N CYS A 631 7.78 0.30 -8.40
CA CYS A 631 8.09 1.71 -8.26
C CYS A 631 9.50 1.89 -7.67
N ASN A 632 9.96 3.13 -7.51
CA ASN A 632 11.31 3.45 -7.04
C ASN A 632 11.62 2.98 -5.61
N TYR A 633 10.62 2.49 -4.86
CA TYR A 633 10.80 2.05 -3.48
C TYR A 633 10.08 0.73 -3.12
N ALA A 634 9.38 0.11 -4.06
CA ALA A 634 8.69 -1.15 -3.82
C ALA A 634 8.53 -1.99 -5.09
N ASN A 635 8.62 -3.31 -4.90
CA ASN A 635 8.09 -4.32 -5.80
C ASN A 635 6.95 -5.03 -5.08
N ALA A 636 5.71 -4.70 -5.44
CA ALA A 636 4.53 -5.24 -4.79
C ALA A 636 3.80 -6.21 -5.72
N HIS A 637 3.38 -7.33 -5.15
CA HIS A 637 2.56 -8.32 -5.84
C HIS A 637 1.33 -8.63 -5.02
N LEU A 638 0.19 -8.67 -5.68
CA LEU A 638 -1.09 -9.03 -5.11
C LEU A 638 -1.67 -10.17 -5.95
N GLY A 639 -2.24 -11.20 -5.35
CA GLY A 639 -2.89 -12.21 -6.17
C GLY A 639 -3.80 -13.18 -5.44
N TYR A 640 -4.48 -13.99 -6.25
CA TYR A 640 -5.55 -14.90 -5.86
C TYR A 640 -5.28 -16.31 -6.37
N GLY A 641 -5.99 -17.29 -5.81
CA GLY A 641 -5.95 -18.68 -6.26
C GLY A 641 -4.68 -19.45 -5.88
N TYR A 642 -4.69 -20.76 -6.07
CA TYR A 642 -3.61 -21.68 -5.71
C TYR A 642 -2.28 -21.30 -6.34
N PHE A 643 -2.25 -21.03 -7.65
CA PHE A 643 -0.98 -20.82 -8.35
C PHE A 643 -0.21 -19.60 -7.81
N PHE A 644 -0.90 -18.50 -7.51
CA PHE A 644 -0.25 -17.35 -6.88
C PHE A 644 0.24 -17.71 -5.47
N ASN A 645 -0.63 -18.28 -4.65
CA ASN A 645 -0.39 -18.48 -3.21
C ASN A 645 0.62 -19.60 -2.89
N ASN A 646 0.76 -20.59 -3.77
CA ASN A 646 1.58 -21.79 -3.53
C ASN A 646 2.82 -21.87 -4.42
N VAL A 647 2.90 -21.05 -5.49
CA VAL A 647 4.04 -21.07 -6.42
C VAL A 647 4.64 -19.68 -6.55
N ILE A 648 3.87 -18.69 -7.03
CA ILE A 648 4.43 -17.37 -7.33
C ILE A 648 4.92 -16.67 -6.05
N ALA A 649 4.07 -16.58 -5.04
CA ALA A 649 4.35 -15.85 -3.82
C ALA A 649 5.48 -16.46 -2.97
N PRO A 650 5.47 -17.76 -2.64
CA PRO A 650 6.54 -18.35 -1.84
C PRO A 650 7.85 -18.60 -2.60
N ILE A 651 7.81 -18.83 -3.92
CA ILE A 651 9.01 -19.25 -4.69
C ILE A 651 9.50 -18.12 -5.59
N HIS A 652 8.66 -17.66 -6.54
CA HIS A 652 9.13 -16.74 -7.57
C HIS A 652 9.46 -15.35 -7.02
N ILE A 653 8.60 -14.78 -6.18
CA ILE A 653 8.76 -13.40 -5.68
C ILE A 653 10.03 -13.24 -4.86
N PRO A 654 10.33 -14.08 -3.85
CA PRO A 654 11.56 -13.92 -3.08
C PRO A 654 12.82 -14.43 -3.76
N HIS A 655 12.76 -15.59 -4.42
CA HIS A 655 13.97 -16.26 -4.90
C HIS A 655 14.33 -15.93 -6.34
N ILE A 656 13.37 -15.53 -7.17
CA ILE A 656 13.62 -15.13 -8.57
C ILE A 656 13.55 -13.61 -8.69
N TYR A 657 12.37 -13.04 -8.50
CA TYR A 657 12.12 -11.61 -8.70
C TYR A 657 12.83 -10.74 -7.65
N GLY A 658 13.02 -11.28 -6.44
CA GLY A 658 13.82 -10.66 -5.38
C GLY A 658 15.30 -10.58 -5.75
N ARG A 659 15.85 -11.58 -6.42
CA ARG A 659 17.25 -11.54 -6.91
C ARG A 659 17.43 -10.51 -8.02
N MET A 660 16.44 -10.37 -8.90
CA MET A 660 16.39 -9.29 -9.89
C MET A 660 16.38 -7.92 -9.22
N ALA A 661 15.54 -7.76 -8.19
CA ALA A 661 15.44 -6.53 -7.41
C ALA A 661 16.75 -6.19 -6.69
N ILE A 662 17.41 -7.18 -6.08
CA ILE A 662 18.72 -7.02 -5.43
C ILE A 662 19.77 -6.52 -6.43
N LEU A 663 19.82 -7.12 -7.63
CA LEU A 663 20.74 -6.66 -8.68
C LEU A 663 20.45 -5.21 -9.08
N ALA A 664 19.17 -4.86 -9.29
CA ALA A 664 18.77 -3.50 -9.66
C ALA A 664 19.08 -2.47 -8.54
N LEU A 665 18.93 -2.86 -7.27
CA LEU A 665 19.34 -2.03 -6.13
C LEU A 665 20.86 -1.85 -6.05
N PHE A 666 21.64 -2.89 -6.36
CA PHE A 666 23.10 -2.76 -6.45
C PHE A 666 23.53 -1.86 -7.62
N TYR A 667 22.83 -1.91 -8.75
CA TYR A 667 23.04 -0.98 -9.85
C TYR A 667 22.81 0.46 -9.41
N GLN A 668 21.64 0.75 -8.84
CA GLN A 668 21.33 2.09 -8.33
C GLN A 668 22.40 2.59 -7.36
N LYS A 669 22.79 1.74 -6.39
CA LYS A 669 23.73 2.16 -5.35
C LYS A 669 25.15 2.27 -5.87
N THR A 670 25.55 1.45 -6.84
CA THR A 670 26.84 1.59 -7.54
C THR A 670 26.90 2.89 -8.32
N LEU A 671 25.85 3.25 -9.05
CA LEU A 671 25.74 4.52 -9.76
C LEU A 671 25.84 5.70 -8.79
N ARG A 672 25.03 5.72 -7.72
CA ARG A 672 25.09 6.78 -6.70
C ARG A 672 26.45 6.86 -6.01
N HIS A 673 27.09 5.72 -5.76
CA HIS A 673 28.44 5.68 -5.20
C HIS A 673 29.47 6.30 -6.16
N TYR A 674 29.40 6.02 -7.46
CA TYR A 674 30.23 6.69 -8.46
C TYR A 674 29.97 8.20 -8.48
N ASN A 675 28.71 8.65 -8.43
CA ASN A 675 28.38 10.08 -8.35
C ASN A 675 29.03 10.75 -7.13
N ARG A 676 28.93 10.13 -5.94
CA ARG A 676 29.62 10.64 -4.72
C ARG A 676 31.13 10.76 -4.93
N ARG A 677 31.75 9.77 -5.57
CA ARG A 677 33.20 9.77 -5.86
C ARG A 677 33.59 10.82 -6.90
N ILE A 678 32.79 11.03 -7.94
CA ILE A 678 32.99 12.09 -8.94
C ILE A 678 32.92 13.46 -8.27
N SER A 679 31.91 13.68 -7.43
CA SER A 679 31.75 14.93 -6.67
C SER A 679 32.97 15.20 -5.80
N PHE A 680 33.38 14.21 -5.00
CA PHE A 680 34.58 14.32 -4.15
C PHE A 680 35.86 14.57 -4.96
N ALA A 681 36.06 13.85 -6.07
CA ALA A 681 37.22 14.04 -6.94
C ALA A 681 37.25 15.44 -7.58
N THR A 682 36.09 15.98 -7.96
CA THR A 682 35.95 17.32 -8.56
C THR A 682 36.26 18.43 -7.55
N ASP A 683 35.80 18.29 -6.31
CA ASP A 683 36.13 19.21 -5.21
C ASP A 683 37.65 19.25 -4.98
N LYS A 684 38.29 18.08 -4.97
CA LYS A 684 39.75 17.96 -4.84
C LYS A 684 40.51 18.55 -6.03
N LEU A 685 40.02 18.38 -7.25
CA LEU A 685 40.60 19.00 -8.45
C LEU A 685 40.55 20.54 -8.36
N THR A 686 39.46 21.10 -7.85
CA THR A 686 39.31 22.55 -7.64
C THR A 686 40.24 23.08 -6.55
N GLU A 687 40.44 22.32 -5.46
CA GLU A 687 41.45 22.64 -4.44
C GLU A 687 42.87 22.57 -5.02
N GLN A 688 43.14 21.65 -5.95
CA GLN A 688 44.47 21.42 -6.53
C GLN A 688 44.91 22.43 -7.61
N GLU A 689 44.01 23.16 -8.26
CA GLU A 689 44.40 24.35 -9.05
C GLU A 689 45.29 25.31 -8.23
N LYS A 690 45.13 25.31 -6.90
CA LYS A 690 45.95 26.08 -5.97
C LYS A 690 47.29 25.41 -5.61
N SER A 691 47.44 24.09 -5.72
CA SER A 691 48.59 23.31 -5.20
C SER A 691 49.57 22.73 -6.25
N ARG A 692 49.25 22.77 -7.56
CA ARG A 692 50.13 22.38 -8.69
C ARG A 692 50.61 20.91 -8.73
N GLN A 693 49.89 19.97 -8.13
CA GLN A 693 50.16 18.53 -8.28
C GLN A 693 49.11 17.84 -9.17
N PRO A 694 49.45 16.77 -9.91
CA PRO A 694 48.47 16.01 -10.72
C PRO A 694 47.60 15.10 -9.85
N TYR A 695 46.28 15.15 -9.99
CA TYR A 695 45.37 14.17 -9.39
C TYR A 695 45.20 12.96 -10.33
N GLU A 696 45.73 11.80 -9.96
CA GLU A 696 45.55 10.56 -10.73
C GLU A 696 44.21 9.86 -10.46
N GLY A 697 43.50 10.22 -9.39
CA GLY A 697 42.30 9.51 -8.92
C GLY A 697 41.12 9.52 -9.90
N PHE A 698 41.03 10.51 -10.80
CA PHE A 698 39.94 10.57 -11.78
C PHE A 698 40.09 9.51 -12.89
N ARG A 699 41.33 9.23 -13.33
CA ARG A 699 41.58 8.17 -14.32
C ARG A 699 41.24 6.79 -13.76
N THR A 700 41.61 6.52 -12.51
CA THR A 700 41.25 5.28 -11.81
C THR A 700 39.72 5.15 -11.70
N LEU A 701 39.02 6.24 -11.31
CA LEU A 701 37.56 6.26 -11.23
C LEU A 701 36.89 5.93 -12.57
N ARG A 702 37.37 6.51 -13.67
CA ARG A 702 36.87 6.20 -15.02
C ARG A 702 37.13 4.76 -15.42
N GLN A 703 38.32 4.22 -15.15
CA GLN A 703 38.65 2.81 -15.41
C GLN A 703 37.72 1.87 -14.65
N GLU A 704 37.44 2.17 -13.39
CA GLU A 704 36.51 1.39 -12.56
C GLU A 704 35.07 1.45 -13.12
N PHE A 705 34.60 2.62 -13.56
CA PHE A 705 33.27 2.76 -14.16
C PHE A 705 33.13 2.03 -15.50
N ILE A 706 34.18 2.02 -16.33
CA ILE A 706 34.23 1.20 -17.55
C ILE A 706 34.20 -0.28 -17.19
N ASN A 707 34.94 -0.69 -16.16
CA ASN A 707 34.92 -2.08 -15.68
C ASN A 707 33.54 -2.48 -15.14
N PHE A 708 32.85 -1.58 -14.44
CA PHE A 708 31.45 -1.76 -14.03
C PHE A 708 30.54 -1.98 -15.24
N THR A 709 30.58 -1.09 -16.23
CA THR A 709 29.76 -1.17 -17.44
C THR A 709 30.00 -2.47 -18.20
N ASN A 710 31.26 -2.85 -18.39
CA ASN A 710 31.60 -4.01 -19.22
C ASN A 710 31.35 -5.36 -18.54
N LYS A 711 31.44 -5.42 -17.21
CA LYS A 711 31.42 -6.70 -16.48
C LYS A 711 30.22 -6.89 -15.57
N TYR A 712 29.56 -5.83 -15.14
CA TYR A 712 28.55 -5.93 -14.10
C TYR A 712 27.21 -5.32 -14.50
N TRP A 713 27.14 -4.50 -15.57
CA TRP A 713 25.91 -3.91 -16.09
C TRP A 713 25.27 -4.80 -17.16
N PHE A 714 24.27 -5.59 -16.76
CA PHE A 714 23.57 -6.52 -17.64
C PHE A 714 22.23 -5.93 -18.09
N HIS A 715 22.01 -5.85 -19.40
CA HIS A 715 20.73 -5.41 -19.97
C HIS A 715 19.66 -6.51 -19.96
N GLU A 716 20.08 -7.76 -20.10
CA GLU A 716 19.18 -8.92 -20.07
C GLU A 716 19.74 -9.95 -19.10
N ILE A 717 18.86 -10.47 -18.22
CA ILE A 717 19.25 -11.40 -17.15
C ILE A 717 18.55 -12.75 -17.21
N SER A 718 17.50 -12.89 -18.01
CA SER A 718 16.76 -14.12 -18.18
C SER A 718 16.33 -14.26 -19.62
N SER A 719 16.27 -15.49 -20.14
CA SER A 719 15.64 -15.79 -21.42
C SER A 719 14.11 -15.89 -21.33
N GLN A 720 13.56 -15.87 -20.12
CA GLN A 720 12.13 -15.94 -19.89
C GLN A 720 11.51 -14.57 -20.13
N ILE A 721 10.53 -14.48 -21.03
CA ILE A 721 9.87 -13.21 -21.41
C ILE A 721 9.36 -12.46 -20.16
N GLN A 722 8.74 -13.17 -19.22
CA GLN A 722 8.28 -12.58 -17.97
C GLN A 722 9.43 -12.00 -17.13
N GLY A 723 10.58 -12.68 -17.09
CA GLY A 723 11.77 -12.20 -16.40
C GLY A 723 12.35 -10.95 -17.04
N ILE A 724 12.39 -10.90 -18.37
CA ILE A 724 12.83 -9.72 -19.14
C ILE A 724 11.93 -8.52 -18.83
N GLU A 725 10.62 -8.70 -18.94
CA GLU A 725 9.65 -7.62 -18.71
C GLU A 725 9.70 -7.10 -17.27
N LEU A 726 9.75 -7.99 -16.29
CA LEU A 726 9.79 -7.60 -14.88
C LEU A 726 11.09 -6.89 -14.53
N PHE A 727 12.25 -7.37 -15.00
CA PHE A 727 13.52 -6.70 -14.75
C PHE A 727 13.58 -5.32 -15.42
N ASN A 728 13.09 -5.19 -16.65
CA ASN A 728 12.95 -3.88 -17.30
C ASN A 728 12.05 -2.94 -16.50
N LYS A 729 10.95 -3.46 -15.93
CA LYS A 729 10.07 -2.69 -15.05
C LYS A 729 10.80 -2.20 -13.80
N GLN A 730 11.52 -3.09 -13.11
CA GLN A 730 12.29 -2.77 -11.90
C GLN A 730 13.38 -1.73 -12.17
N THR A 731 14.14 -1.89 -13.25
CA THR A 731 15.23 -0.98 -13.61
C THR A 731 14.73 0.39 -14.10
N THR A 732 13.62 0.42 -14.84
CA THR A 732 12.94 1.66 -15.23
C THR A 732 12.38 2.40 -14.02
N ALA A 733 11.72 1.67 -13.11
CA ALA A 733 11.15 2.25 -11.89
C ALA A 733 12.21 2.88 -10.97
N LEU A 734 13.42 2.31 -10.93
CA LEU A 734 14.56 2.85 -10.20
C LEU A 734 15.29 3.98 -10.95
N GLY A 735 14.90 4.29 -12.18
CA GLY A 735 15.49 5.35 -13.00
C GLY A 735 16.92 5.05 -13.47
N LEU A 736 17.29 3.77 -13.59
CA LEU A 736 18.68 3.36 -13.74
C LEU A 736 19.35 3.86 -15.03
N GLU A 737 18.64 3.83 -16.17
CA GLU A 737 19.17 4.33 -17.45
C GLU A 737 19.49 5.82 -17.37
N ARG A 738 18.57 6.60 -16.81
CA ARG A 738 18.76 8.04 -16.61
C ARG A 738 19.93 8.32 -15.65
N GLU A 739 20.03 7.61 -14.52
CA GLU A 739 21.16 7.77 -13.59
C GLU A 739 22.48 7.39 -14.27
N TYR A 740 22.50 6.31 -15.07
CA TYR A 740 23.67 5.87 -15.82
C TYR A 740 24.16 6.93 -16.82
N ASP A 741 23.25 7.47 -17.64
CA ASP A 741 23.59 8.48 -18.65
C ASP A 741 24.14 9.76 -18.00
N LEU A 742 23.53 10.22 -16.90
CA LEU A 742 24.02 11.37 -16.15
C LEU A 742 25.45 11.17 -15.63
N ILE A 743 25.74 10.00 -15.05
CA ILE A 743 27.07 9.69 -14.52
C ILE A 743 28.10 9.55 -15.65
N LYS A 744 27.70 8.96 -16.77
CA LYS A 744 28.55 8.89 -17.96
C LYS A 744 28.93 10.27 -18.46
N ASP A 745 27.95 11.18 -18.61
CA ASP A 745 28.18 12.56 -19.04
C ASP A 745 29.00 13.36 -18.03
N GLU A 746 28.80 13.16 -16.72
CA GLU A 746 29.64 13.75 -15.67
C GLU A 746 31.07 13.23 -15.73
N MET A 747 31.26 11.93 -15.99
CA MET A 747 32.57 11.30 -16.10
C MET A 747 33.35 11.83 -17.31
N GLU A 748 32.68 11.98 -18.46
CA GLU A 748 33.29 12.54 -19.67
C GLU A 748 33.71 14.00 -19.46
N ARG A 749 32.84 14.83 -18.89
CA ARG A 749 33.14 16.25 -18.61
C ARG A 749 34.28 16.45 -17.63
N ALA A 750 34.34 15.64 -16.57
CA ALA A 750 35.41 15.75 -15.59
C ALA A 750 36.76 15.18 -16.11
N ASP A 751 36.74 14.23 -17.06
CA ASP A 751 37.94 13.78 -17.79
C ASP A 751 38.51 14.90 -18.65
N GLU A 752 37.66 15.57 -19.44
CA GLU A 752 38.04 16.73 -20.26
C GLU A 752 38.64 17.86 -19.40
N TYR A 753 38.04 18.13 -18.24
CA TYR A 753 38.55 19.13 -17.30
C TYR A 753 39.92 18.74 -16.71
N SER A 754 40.10 17.46 -16.35
CA SER A 754 41.38 16.95 -15.84
C SER A 754 42.49 17.06 -16.90
N ASP A 755 42.21 16.67 -18.15
CA ASP A 755 43.15 16.80 -19.27
C ASP A 755 43.49 18.27 -19.55
N MET A 756 42.51 19.18 -19.47
CA MET A 756 42.75 20.63 -19.59
C MET A 756 43.70 21.15 -18.50
N LEU A 757 43.50 20.72 -17.25
CA LEU A 757 44.36 21.10 -16.12
C LEU A 757 45.78 20.56 -16.29
N GLN A 758 45.94 19.30 -16.69
CA GLN A 758 47.25 18.69 -16.96
C GLN A 758 47.97 19.44 -18.09
N ASN A 759 47.27 19.76 -19.18
CA ASN A 759 47.83 20.56 -20.27
C ASN A 759 48.27 21.95 -19.81
N ARG A 760 47.50 22.61 -18.93
CA ARG A 760 47.88 23.90 -18.34
C ARG A 760 49.12 23.80 -17.43
N ILE A 761 49.22 22.76 -16.60
CA ILE A 761 50.40 22.51 -15.75
C ILE A 761 51.63 22.20 -16.60
N PHE A 762 51.48 21.36 -17.64
CA PHE A 762 52.54 21.00 -18.57
C PHE A 762 53.02 22.22 -19.36
N SER A 763 52.10 23.04 -19.89
CA SER A 763 52.41 24.29 -20.58
C SER A 763 53.20 25.26 -19.68
N LYS A 764 52.81 25.44 -18.41
CA LYS A 764 53.57 26.27 -17.46
C LYS A 764 54.97 25.73 -17.17
N ARG A 765 55.13 24.40 -17.06
CA ARG A 765 56.46 23.77 -16.89
C ARG A 765 57.31 23.91 -18.15
N SER A 766 56.71 23.70 -19.31
CA SER A 766 57.37 23.89 -20.61
C SER A 766 57.86 25.32 -20.75
N ASP A 767 57.07 26.33 -20.39
CA ASP A 767 57.49 27.74 -20.39
C ASP A 767 58.72 27.99 -19.51
N ILE A 768 58.79 27.38 -18.32
CA ILE A 768 59.95 27.49 -17.43
C ILE A 768 61.18 26.82 -18.05
N PHE A 769 61.01 25.62 -18.63
CA PHE A 769 62.09 24.91 -19.33
C PHE A 769 62.58 25.68 -20.56
N THR A 770 61.67 26.25 -21.36
CA THR A 770 61.99 27.07 -22.53
C THR A 770 62.73 28.35 -22.11
N LYS A 771 62.32 29.00 -21.02
CA LYS A 771 63.05 30.15 -20.45
C LYS A 771 64.45 29.75 -19.97
N ALA A 772 64.59 28.61 -19.29
CA ALA A 772 65.89 28.11 -18.83
C ALA A 772 66.81 27.73 -20.00
N ALA A 773 66.28 27.02 -21.01
CA ALA A 773 67.00 26.66 -22.23
C ALA A 773 67.43 27.89 -23.04
N GLY A 774 66.56 28.92 -23.12
CA GLY A 774 66.91 30.21 -23.70
C GLY A 774 68.05 30.90 -22.97
N GLY A 775 68.04 30.89 -21.63
CA GLY A 775 69.14 31.40 -20.80
C GLY A 775 70.46 30.65 -21.04
N PHE A 776 70.42 29.32 -21.12
CA PHE A 776 71.60 28.51 -21.44
C PHE A 776 72.12 28.77 -22.85
N ALA A 777 71.24 28.90 -23.86
CA ALA A 777 71.64 29.20 -25.22
C ALA A 777 72.37 30.57 -25.30
N ILE A 778 71.86 31.58 -24.60
CA ILE A 778 72.49 32.90 -24.52
C ILE A 778 73.85 32.83 -23.82
N ALA A 779 73.94 32.12 -22.68
CA ALA A 779 75.21 31.93 -21.97
C ALA A 779 76.26 31.20 -22.82
N SER A 780 75.82 30.24 -23.64
CA SER A 780 76.67 29.48 -24.57
C SER A 780 77.24 30.39 -25.66
N VAL A 781 76.41 31.28 -26.22
CA VAL A 781 76.84 32.27 -27.23
C VAL A 781 77.85 33.26 -26.62
N VAL A 782 77.58 33.77 -25.41
CA VAL A 782 78.50 34.67 -24.70
C VAL A 782 79.86 33.99 -24.43
N ALA A 783 79.85 32.74 -23.97
CA ALA A 783 81.07 31.97 -23.73
C ALA A 783 81.87 31.72 -25.02
N ALA A 784 81.19 31.42 -26.12
CA ALA A 784 81.83 31.24 -27.43
C ALA A 784 82.46 32.54 -27.95
N VAL A 785 81.80 33.68 -27.77
CA VAL A 785 82.34 35.00 -28.14
C VAL A 785 83.56 35.36 -27.29
N LEU A 786 83.54 35.08 -25.98
CA LEU A 786 84.67 35.32 -25.08
C LEU A 786 85.87 34.41 -25.38
N ALA A 787 85.64 33.16 -25.79
CA ALA A 787 86.70 32.21 -26.12
C ALA A 787 87.46 32.54 -27.41
N LEU A 788 86.86 33.34 -28.31
CA LEU A 788 87.43 33.72 -29.60
C LEU A 788 88.22 35.04 -29.58
N TRP A 789 88.32 35.73 -28.44
CA TRP A 789 88.96 37.04 -28.34
C TRP A 789 90.40 36.94 -27.77
N PRO A 790 91.45 37.43 -28.47
CA PRO A 790 92.81 37.43 -27.94
C PRO A 790 92.97 38.66 -27.03
N LEU A 791 93.04 38.48 -25.71
CA LEU A 791 93.07 39.59 -24.74
C LEU A 791 94.36 39.57 -23.91
N ASN A 792 94.98 40.74 -23.75
CA ASN A 792 96.01 40.98 -22.72
C ASN A 792 95.34 41.19 -21.34
N ALA A 793 96.08 40.99 -20.24
CA ALA A 793 95.53 40.88 -18.88
C ALA A 793 94.60 42.02 -18.41
N TYR A 794 94.74 43.24 -18.94
CA TYR A 794 93.86 44.38 -18.61
C TYR A 794 92.49 44.28 -19.31
N GLU A 795 92.44 43.80 -20.55
CA GLU A 795 91.21 43.69 -21.32
C GLU A 795 90.36 42.47 -20.90
N PHE A 796 90.98 41.43 -20.32
CA PHE A 796 90.28 40.30 -19.72
C PHE A 796 89.37 40.72 -18.55
N HIS A 797 89.84 41.61 -17.67
CA HIS A 797 89.05 42.11 -16.55
C HIS A 797 87.88 43.00 -17.00
N VAL A 798 88.08 43.85 -18.01
CA VAL A 798 86.99 44.68 -18.58
C VAL A 798 85.95 43.79 -19.28
N SER A 799 86.39 42.76 -20.01
CA SER A 799 85.51 41.80 -20.68
C SER A 799 84.66 40.99 -19.69
N LEU A 800 85.23 40.60 -18.55
CA LEU A 800 84.52 39.93 -17.46
C LEU A 800 83.46 40.83 -16.82
N VAL A 801 83.76 42.12 -16.64
CA VAL A 801 82.81 43.10 -16.11
C VAL A 801 81.68 43.37 -17.11
N VAL A 802 81.99 43.52 -18.41
CA VAL A 802 80.96 43.71 -19.45
C VAL A 802 80.11 42.46 -19.63
N ALA A 803 80.69 41.26 -19.59
CA ALA A 803 79.95 40.00 -19.62
C ALA A 803 79.06 39.83 -18.37
N ALA A 804 79.56 40.20 -17.18
CA ALA A 804 78.77 40.20 -15.96
C ALA A 804 77.63 41.22 -16.02
N LEU A 805 77.87 42.43 -16.52
CA LEU A 805 76.85 43.46 -16.70
C LEU A 805 75.82 43.07 -17.78
N ALA A 806 76.23 42.41 -18.86
CA ALA A 806 75.33 41.87 -19.87
C ALA A 806 74.49 40.71 -19.30
N LEU A 807 75.08 39.79 -18.53
CA LEU A 807 74.34 38.74 -17.82
C LEU A 807 73.35 39.31 -16.80
N ILE A 808 73.72 40.39 -16.09
CA ILE A 808 72.82 41.09 -15.16
C ILE A 808 71.71 41.84 -15.92
N TYR A 809 72.03 42.53 -17.01
CA TYR A 809 71.06 43.26 -17.83
C TYR A 809 70.07 42.32 -18.52
N PHE A 810 70.55 41.23 -19.14
CA PHE A 810 69.69 40.22 -19.76
C PHE A 810 68.95 39.39 -18.71
N GLY A 811 69.58 39.06 -17.58
CA GLY A 811 68.89 38.48 -16.42
C GLY A 811 67.74 39.39 -15.95
N SER A 812 67.95 40.70 -15.89
CA SER A 812 66.90 41.65 -15.51
C SER A 812 65.76 41.75 -16.53
N LEU A 813 65.99 41.45 -17.82
CA LEU A 813 64.95 41.36 -18.86
C LEU A 813 64.13 40.06 -18.74
N PHE A 814 64.74 38.96 -18.29
CA PHE A 814 64.07 37.68 -18.06
C PHE A 814 63.30 37.60 -16.74
N PHE A 815 63.70 38.35 -15.71
CA PHE A 815 63.05 38.37 -14.39
C PHE A 815 62.07 39.54 -14.17
N LYS A 816 61.90 40.45 -15.13
CA LYS A 816 60.98 41.60 -14.99
C LYS A 816 59.63 41.38 -15.68
N LYS A 817 58.78 40.57 -15.05
CA LYS A 817 57.33 40.80 -14.86
C LYS A 817 56.67 39.53 -14.30
N ASP A 818 56.26 39.62 -13.04
CA ASP A 818 55.11 38.90 -12.45
C ASP A 818 54.66 39.70 -11.21
N TYR A 819 54.14 40.90 -11.44
CA TYR A 819 53.29 41.64 -10.50
C TYR A 819 52.26 42.42 -11.33
N SER A 820 51.21 41.72 -11.73
CA SER A 820 49.87 42.23 -12.05
C SER A 820 48.88 41.07 -12.02
#